data_AF-A0A954UEZ3-F1
#
_entry.id   AF-A0A954UEZ3-F1
#
_cell.length_a   1.000
_cell.length_b   1.000
_cell.length_c   1.000
_cell.angle_alpha   90.00
_cell.angle_beta   90.00
_cell.angle_gamma   90.00
#
_symmetry.space_group_name_H-M   'P 1'
#
loop_
_entity.id
_entity.type
_entity.pdbx_description
1 polymer ?
#
loop_
_entity_poly.entity_id
_entity_poly.type
_entity_poly.pdbx_seq_one_letter_code
_entity_poly.pdbx_strand_id
1 'polypeptide(L)'
;MTQIIGVDTGSLDLVGQVIGSRNDGNTTTTSNRNLLTVGVGTRRLSGSQNNTINGTFVVLDGTLELNKSGAIALAGGTLYVGDNEGNDNSDRVVFLQGVDQIQVGTLNIASTGLVDLNNQTEATGGVVNLTVGQSHSADIETGSGTLLLVNNVNVTPLPGLSNSVPATITGNLDLTNAAGAAVIRTYTINDGPSDIDLRIAATVGDFSGGPANLIKAGLGTLALAGDNDYSGSTTVSAGNLRLQHVDALGDTGSTTTTSVSNGAVLELDISGGGTIDFETLNVAGTGRLNGPVSTFGTTPLGTGVIRNLDGDNTWLGSMTLTTNLFNGIAVDAGSWKHDGTLTSTGSNAHLVKQGVGTVELSGSGSNTYNGNTYVANGILRLNKSGGAVAIDNGEVFIGDNFGADDSDQLVYAVGAGSNQLGDQTIRIGRTGVLNLNGVSDTNNASVVLDVGPTMSGNVTTGAGTLTLNNTVFALSQAGTNTTSPAASISGNLNISGTRTFDARYGGLTPLQLDVSAVISNGAFTKSGRGVASFSGANTYTGNTTVNSDSGTLLANTPATVAVSNYTVNAGGRLGGTGVIRGAVSVNGVGSNLTVGGIVNPGPTGVAPNNTGVLTINSNVTFNAGALFEVDINGTTVGTEYDQLVVTGTVTIVGNASPSNSNTAMINGTTGNGFQPNNGVDAFKVLDKSGAAIVIGAGGGFRSQLAPPLPQTSPTTVTIGGKTYTTSYNTNVGLNDGNDLVLQAVAATRVWEGDSVGVLGNDLWSNGANWTGDVAPFNGDHLVFTDLGVLNGPSVNDLTGLDVATLSFDTTLGGYDLTGNEVVLKSTGGGIVNVQGNNTVSLNVTTSLTDQSLQVTSGQLAIVGDVELGSNLSLGGNGMGSISGAISETGGIRQVTKAGGGSWSLSGPNIYSGQTTVTAGTLIANTLSPASSTGSGPVVIDGGSLAGTGHVA
;
A
#
# COMPACT_ATOMS: atom_id res chain seq x y z
N MET A 1 -51.74 48.76 28.99
CA MET A 1 -51.23 50.16 28.97
C MET A 1 -49.80 50.11 29.45
N THR A 2 -48.87 50.58 28.61
CA THR A 2 -47.44 50.69 28.92
C THR A 2 -47.17 52.06 29.56
N GLN A 3 -46.40 52.10 30.63
CA GLN A 3 -45.91 53.34 31.24
C GLN A 3 -44.43 53.51 30.89
N ILE A 4 -44.00 54.75 30.67
CA ILE A 4 -42.63 55.07 30.24
C ILE A 4 -41.99 56.00 31.27
N ILE A 5 -40.77 55.69 31.69
CA ILE A 5 -39.93 56.54 32.54
C ILE A 5 -38.70 56.95 31.73
N GLY A 6 -38.66 58.22 31.33
CA GLY A 6 -37.56 58.80 30.56
C GLY A 6 -36.54 59.52 31.44
N VAL A 7 -35.24 59.27 31.24
CA VAL A 7 -34.17 60.09 31.82
C VAL A 7 -33.09 60.29 30.76
N ASP A 8 -33.01 61.51 30.22
CA ASP A 8 -32.08 61.80 29.11
C ASP A 8 -30.64 62.00 29.60
N THR A 9 -30.44 62.58 30.78
CA THR A 9 -29.14 62.74 31.45
C THR A 9 -29.31 62.77 32.98
N GLY A 10 -28.26 62.44 33.73
CA GLY A 10 -28.30 62.44 35.20
C GLY A 10 -29.02 61.21 35.78
N SER A 11 -29.59 61.35 36.98
CA SER A 11 -30.23 60.25 37.71
C SER A 11 -31.62 60.64 38.23
N LEU A 12 -32.59 59.74 38.11
CA LEU A 12 -33.90 59.80 38.77
C LEU A 12 -34.00 58.70 39.83
N ASP A 13 -34.20 59.07 41.09
CA ASP A 13 -34.42 58.10 42.18
C ASP A 13 -35.90 58.02 42.56
N LEU A 14 -36.48 56.82 42.37
CA LEU A 14 -37.85 56.50 42.72
C LEU A 14 -37.87 55.83 44.10
N VAL A 15 -37.97 56.67 45.12
CA VAL A 15 -37.97 56.25 46.53
C VAL A 15 -39.35 55.76 46.96
N GLY A 16 -39.41 54.60 47.62
CA GLY A 16 -40.65 54.02 48.14
C GLY A 16 -41.31 53.04 47.18
N GLN A 17 -42.58 52.73 47.35
CA GLN A 17 -43.25 51.70 46.56
C GLN A 17 -43.67 52.18 45.16
N VAL A 18 -43.25 51.48 44.11
CA VAL A 18 -43.80 51.62 42.75
C VAL A 18 -44.87 50.55 42.54
N ILE A 19 -46.12 50.97 42.29
CA ILE A 19 -47.28 50.08 42.10
C ILE A 19 -47.80 50.18 40.67
N GLY A 20 -47.89 49.05 39.97
CA GLY A 20 -48.51 48.94 38.66
C GLY A 20 -50.05 48.91 38.67
N SER A 21 -50.75 49.66 39.53
CA SER A 21 -52.22 49.61 39.66
C SER A 21 -52.94 50.83 39.05
N ARG A 22 -54.26 50.73 38.82
CA ARG A 22 -55.10 51.89 38.52
C ARG A 22 -55.25 52.73 39.80
N ASN A 23 -55.08 54.04 39.69
CA ASN A 23 -55.30 54.97 40.79
C ASN A 23 -56.81 55.31 40.91
N ASP A 24 -57.68 54.29 40.92
CA ASP A 24 -59.15 54.42 40.94
C ASP A 24 -59.80 53.91 42.25
N GLY A 25 -58.99 53.56 43.25
CA GLY A 25 -59.47 53.11 44.56
C GLY A 25 -60.03 51.68 44.58
N ASN A 26 -59.97 50.94 43.47
CA ASN A 26 -60.42 49.54 43.41
C ASN A 26 -59.24 48.57 43.61
N THR A 27 -59.12 48.00 44.81
CA THR A 27 -58.05 47.09 45.23
C THR A 27 -58.18 45.64 44.70
N THR A 28 -59.17 45.34 43.86
CA THR A 28 -59.55 43.96 43.51
C THR A 28 -59.13 43.46 42.12
N THR A 29 -58.43 44.27 41.30
CA THR A 29 -57.90 43.81 40.00
C THR A 29 -56.44 44.23 39.80
N THR A 30 -55.52 43.26 39.94
CA THR A 30 -54.12 43.40 39.53
C THR A 30 -54.06 43.40 38.00
N SER A 31 -54.11 44.59 37.39
CA SER A 31 -53.87 44.72 35.94
C SER A 31 -52.36 44.68 35.67
N ASN A 32 -51.90 43.71 34.90
CA ASN A 32 -50.50 43.57 34.46
C ASN A 32 -50.13 44.75 33.54
N ARG A 33 -49.68 45.87 34.12
CA ARG A 33 -49.14 47.00 33.34
C ARG A 33 -47.64 46.83 33.10
N ASN A 34 -47.23 47.11 31.87
CA ASN A 34 -45.83 47.09 31.47
C ASN A 34 -45.18 48.43 31.82
N LEU A 35 -43.92 48.40 32.23
CA LEU A 35 -43.10 49.56 32.53
C LEU A 35 -41.86 49.56 31.64
N LEU A 36 -41.57 50.70 31.02
CA LEU A 36 -40.51 50.90 30.05
C LEU A 36 -39.60 52.03 30.53
N THR A 37 -38.29 51.84 30.54
CA THR A 37 -37.34 52.93 30.80
C THR A 37 -36.62 53.33 29.50
N VAL A 38 -36.62 54.63 29.18
CA VAL A 38 -35.98 55.20 27.95
C VAL A 38 -35.01 56.36 28.24
N GLY A 39 -33.98 56.54 27.42
CA GLY A 39 -32.94 57.55 27.61
C GLY A 39 -31.72 57.05 28.40
N VAL A 40 -30.56 57.62 28.11
CA VAL A 40 -29.24 57.15 28.56
C VAL A 40 -28.92 57.38 30.05
N GLY A 41 -29.79 58.10 30.78
CA GLY A 41 -29.59 58.41 32.19
C GLY A 41 -29.92 57.25 33.15
N THR A 42 -29.64 57.47 34.43
CA THR A 42 -29.81 56.47 35.49
C THR A 42 -31.19 56.55 36.14
N ARG A 43 -31.83 55.41 36.37
CA ARG A 43 -33.10 55.28 37.10
C ARG A 43 -32.83 54.38 38.28
N ARG A 44 -33.03 54.87 39.50
CA ARG A 44 -32.82 54.09 40.72
C ARG A 44 -34.15 53.74 41.34
N LEU A 45 -34.33 52.47 41.71
CA LEU A 45 -35.46 51.98 42.51
C LEU A 45 -34.98 51.79 43.95
N SER A 46 -35.43 52.63 44.89
CA SER A 46 -34.94 52.63 46.27
C SER A 46 -36.05 52.63 47.33
N GLY A 47 -35.66 52.56 48.60
CA GLY A 47 -36.57 52.49 49.75
C GLY A 47 -36.78 51.07 50.28
N SER A 48 -37.65 50.92 51.29
CA SER A 48 -37.81 49.70 52.09
C SER A 48 -39.09 48.91 51.81
N GLN A 49 -39.82 49.23 50.73
CA GLN A 49 -41.05 48.55 50.34
C GLN A 49 -40.88 47.88 48.97
N ASN A 50 -41.44 46.67 48.82
CA ASN A 50 -41.47 45.94 47.57
C ASN A 50 -42.21 46.74 46.50
N ASN A 51 -41.64 46.85 45.30
CA ASN A 51 -42.43 47.28 44.16
C ASN A 51 -43.37 46.14 43.74
N THR A 52 -44.57 46.49 43.26
CA THR A 52 -45.57 45.52 42.81
C THR A 52 -45.88 45.78 41.35
N ILE A 53 -45.02 45.23 40.49
CA ILE A 53 -45.08 45.39 39.04
C ILE A 53 -45.21 44.00 38.44
N ASN A 54 -46.45 43.53 38.26
CA ASN A 54 -46.74 42.16 37.80
C ASN A 54 -46.70 42.00 36.26
N GLY A 55 -46.45 43.08 35.51
CA GLY A 55 -46.32 43.08 34.04
C GLY A 55 -44.88 42.98 33.56
N THR A 56 -44.63 43.32 32.29
CA THR A 56 -43.27 43.34 31.73
C THR A 56 -42.54 44.62 32.12
N PHE A 57 -41.34 44.52 32.69
CA PHE A 57 -40.41 45.62 32.86
C PHE A 57 -39.37 45.56 31.73
N VAL A 58 -39.10 46.67 31.06
CA VAL A 58 -38.16 46.72 29.94
C VAL A 58 -37.23 47.92 30.13
N VAL A 59 -35.92 47.69 30.07
CA VAL A 59 -34.88 48.72 30.01
C VAL A 59 -34.47 48.86 28.55
N LEU A 60 -34.83 49.96 27.87
CA LEU A 60 -34.49 50.17 26.45
C LEU A 60 -33.20 50.98 26.21
N ASP A 61 -32.76 51.72 27.23
CA ASP A 61 -31.53 52.52 27.17
C ASP A 61 -31.17 52.96 28.59
N GLY A 62 -29.87 53.18 28.82
CA GLY A 62 -29.31 53.68 30.07
C GLY A 62 -29.31 52.67 31.21
N THR A 63 -29.15 53.16 32.44
CA THR A 63 -28.95 52.30 33.62
C THR A 63 -30.19 52.27 34.52
N LEU A 64 -30.61 51.07 34.92
CA LEU A 64 -31.54 50.82 36.02
C LEU A 64 -30.77 50.30 37.24
N GLU A 65 -30.76 51.05 38.33
CA GLU A 65 -30.17 50.62 39.60
C GLU A 65 -31.24 50.08 40.55
N LEU A 66 -30.98 48.91 41.10
CA LEU A 66 -31.82 48.24 42.09
C LEU A 66 -31.19 48.44 43.47
N ASN A 67 -31.84 49.24 44.32
CA ASN A 67 -31.30 49.69 45.61
C ASN A 67 -32.37 49.62 46.73
N LYS A 68 -33.18 48.57 46.73
CA LYS A 68 -34.18 48.34 47.77
C LYS A 68 -33.53 47.76 49.02
N SER A 69 -33.75 48.38 50.18
CA SER A 69 -33.21 47.89 51.45
C SER A 69 -34.12 46.82 52.03
N GLY A 70 -33.75 45.54 51.91
CA GLY A 70 -34.52 44.40 52.46
C GLY A 70 -35.89 44.20 51.81
N ALA A 71 -36.03 44.61 50.55
CA ALA A 71 -37.25 44.55 49.78
C ALA A 71 -36.94 44.24 48.32
N ILE A 72 -37.94 43.77 47.57
CA ILE A 72 -37.80 43.35 46.18
C ILE A 72 -38.04 44.55 45.26
N ALA A 73 -37.07 44.86 44.40
CA ALA A 73 -37.18 45.94 43.42
C ALA A 73 -38.07 45.56 42.25
N LEU A 74 -38.09 44.30 41.82
CA LEU A 74 -38.94 43.78 40.76
C LEU A 74 -39.49 42.39 41.14
N ALA A 75 -40.76 42.32 41.53
CA ALA A 75 -41.41 41.08 41.96
C ALA A 75 -42.43 40.61 40.91
N GLY A 76 -42.29 39.37 40.44
CA GLY A 76 -43.15 38.77 39.42
C GLY A 76 -42.86 39.28 37.99
N GLY A 77 -43.63 38.79 37.02
CA GLY A 77 -43.57 39.27 35.63
C GLY A 77 -42.29 38.89 34.87
N THR A 78 -41.94 39.69 33.87
CA THR A 78 -40.77 39.49 33.00
C THR A 78 -39.93 40.76 32.98
N LEU A 79 -38.60 40.62 33.14
CA LEU A 79 -37.65 41.71 32.93
C LEU A 79 -36.96 41.54 31.57
N TYR A 80 -36.95 42.59 30.75
CA TYR A 80 -36.12 42.71 29.56
C TYR A 80 -35.03 43.77 29.82
N VAL A 81 -33.80 43.39 29.59
CA VAL A 81 -32.63 44.26 29.62
C VAL A 81 -32.17 44.44 28.18
N GLY A 82 -32.56 45.56 27.58
CA GLY A 82 -32.29 45.94 26.20
C GLY A 82 -33.32 45.53 25.16
N ASP A 83 -33.14 46.05 23.96
CA ASP A 83 -33.97 45.81 22.77
C ASP A 83 -33.18 45.34 21.54
N ASN A 84 -31.88 45.06 21.70
CA ASN A 84 -30.91 44.70 20.66
C ASN A 84 -30.49 45.86 19.76
N GLU A 85 -30.88 47.09 20.06
CA GLU A 85 -30.43 48.29 19.36
C GLU A 85 -29.49 49.09 20.28
N GLY A 86 -28.37 49.59 19.72
CA GLY A 86 -27.40 50.37 20.48
C GLY A 86 -26.00 49.78 20.50
N ASN A 87 -25.19 50.27 21.46
CA ASN A 87 -23.82 49.83 21.67
C ASN A 87 -23.78 48.65 22.63
N ASP A 88 -22.60 48.06 22.78
CA ASP A 88 -22.37 47.06 23.84
C ASP A 88 -22.79 47.60 25.20
N ASN A 89 -23.55 46.80 25.95
CA ASN A 89 -23.93 47.08 27.33
C ASN A 89 -24.59 48.47 27.55
N SER A 90 -25.25 49.05 26.54
CA SER A 90 -25.97 50.33 26.65
C SER A 90 -27.21 50.21 27.55
N ASP A 91 -27.79 49.03 27.63
CA ASP A 91 -28.97 48.73 28.45
C ASP A 91 -28.53 47.99 29.70
N ARG A 92 -28.48 48.68 30.84
CA ARG A 92 -27.79 48.14 32.02
C ARG A 92 -28.72 48.04 33.22
N VAL A 93 -28.71 46.90 33.89
CA VAL A 93 -29.27 46.73 35.24
C VAL A 93 -28.13 46.55 36.23
N VAL A 94 -28.11 47.34 37.31
CA VAL A 94 -27.05 47.34 38.33
C VAL A 94 -27.65 47.08 39.71
N PHE A 95 -27.06 46.17 40.47
CA PHE A 95 -27.49 45.86 41.84
C PHE A 95 -26.63 46.65 42.84
N LEU A 96 -27.30 47.38 43.74
CA LEU A 96 -26.64 48.16 44.80
C LEU A 96 -26.88 47.58 46.21
N GLN A 97 -27.68 46.52 46.31
CA GLN A 97 -28.02 45.83 47.57
C GLN A 97 -28.04 44.31 47.33
N GLY A 98 -27.55 43.54 48.29
CA GLY A 98 -27.30 42.10 48.14
C GLY A 98 -28.32 41.16 48.77
N VAL A 99 -29.61 41.35 48.49
CA VAL A 99 -30.63 40.34 48.84
C VAL A 99 -31.87 40.52 47.97
N ASP A 100 -32.11 39.55 47.08
CA ASP A 100 -33.34 39.29 46.31
C ASP A 100 -34.00 40.56 45.72
N GLN A 101 -33.23 41.42 45.05
CA GLN A 101 -33.78 42.59 44.38
C GLN A 101 -34.71 42.21 43.23
N ILE A 102 -34.52 41.03 42.61
CA ILE A 102 -35.39 40.53 41.55
C ILE A 102 -35.99 39.17 41.89
N GLN A 103 -37.28 39.01 41.59
CA GLN A 103 -37.99 37.73 41.66
C GLN A 103 -38.91 37.61 40.44
N VAL A 104 -38.32 37.80 39.25
CA VAL A 104 -39.04 37.78 37.98
C VAL A 104 -39.23 36.33 37.50
N GLY A 105 -40.33 36.04 36.81
CA GLY A 105 -40.56 34.70 36.23
C GLY A 105 -39.67 34.41 35.00
N THR A 106 -39.22 35.48 34.34
CA THR A 106 -38.27 35.41 33.22
C THR A 106 -37.37 36.65 33.23
N LEU A 107 -36.07 36.43 33.06
CA LEU A 107 -35.06 37.46 32.80
C LEU A 107 -34.61 37.32 31.33
N ASN A 108 -34.91 38.30 30.49
CA ASN A 108 -34.42 38.38 29.11
C ASN A 108 -33.35 39.45 29.03
N ILE A 109 -32.21 39.11 28.45
CA ILE A 109 -31.11 40.03 28.22
C ILE A 109 -30.87 40.04 26.71
N ALA A 110 -31.07 41.20 26.09
CA ALA A 110 -30.87 41.45 24.68
C ALA A 110 -29.37 41.51 24.34
N SER A 111 -29.01 41.56 23.06
CA SER A 111 -27.61 41.60 22.62
C SER A 111 -26.84 42.87 23.02
N THR A 112 -27.53 43.88 23.54
CA THR A 112 -27.00 45.15 24.05
C THR A 112 -27.11 45.26 25.57
N GLY A 113 -27.63 44.21 26.22
CA GLY A 113 -27.99 44.21 27.63
C GLY A 113 -26.88 43.70 28.54
N LEU A 114 -26.67 44.42 29.65
CA LEU A 114 -25.81 44.02 30.77
C LEU A 114 -26.61 43.88 32.07
N VAL A 115 -26.48 42.73 32.72
CA VAL A 115 -26.89 42.55 34.12
C VAL A 115 -25.63 42.50 34.98
N ASP A 116 -25.41 43.57 35.74
CA ASP A 116 -24.23 43.75 36.60
C ASP A 116 -24.64 43.68 38.08
N LEU A 117 -24.32 42.57 38.75
CA LEU A 117 -24.62 42.42 40.18
C LEU A 117 -23.72 43.29 41.06
N ASN A 118 -22.64 43.88 40.52
CA ASN A 118 -21.80 44.84 41.24
C ASN A 118 -21.42 44.33 42.64
N ASN A 119 -20.85 43.13 42.67
CA ASN A 119 -20.40 42.42 43.87
C ASN A 119 -21.51 41.94 44.83
N GLN A 120 -22.77 41.95 44.39
CA GLN A 120 -23.90 41.48 45.19
C GLN A 120 -24.26 40.02 44.86
N THR A 121 -24.94 39.36 45.80
CA THR A 121 -25.55 38.04 45.57
C THR A 121 -27.02 38.20 45.23
N GLU A 122 -27.47 37.58 44.15
CA GLU A 122 -28.83 37.74 43.62
C GLU A 122 -29.37 36.44 43.02
N ALA A 123 -30.67 36.19 43.16
CA ALA A 123 -31.36 35.08 42.52
C ALA A 123 -32.15 35.53 41.29
N THR A 124 -32.14 34.75 40.19
CA THR A 124 -32.81 35.17 38.94
C THR A 124 -34.35 35.14 38.98
N GLY A 125 -34.95 34.52 40.00
CA GLY A 125 -36.40 34.30 40.13
C GLY A 125 -37.00 33.26 39.17
N GLY A 126 -36.49 33.17 37.94
CA GLY A 126 -36.98 32.25 36.90
C GLY A 126 -35.99 31.97 35.78
N VAL A 127 -36.51 31.71 34.57
CA VAL A 127 -35.70 31.36 33.38
C VAL A 127 -34.88 32.55 32.91
N VAL A 128 -33.61 32.32 32.56
CA VAL A 128 -32.72 33.34 31.95
C VAL A 128 -32.64 33.10 30.45
N ASN A 129 -32.92 34.12 29.65
CA ASN A 129 -32.75 34.10 28.20
C ASN A 129 -31.70 35.13 27.79
N LEU A 130 -30.66 34.67 27.10
CA LEU A 130 -29.58 35.49 26.59
C LEU A 130 -29.66 35.56 25.05
N THR A 131 -29.57 36.76 24.49
CA THR A 131 -29.54 36.96 23.05
C THR A 131 -28.12 37.12 22.53
N VAL A 132 -27.78 36.35 21.51
CA VAL A 132 -26.50 36.45 20.80
C VAL A 132 -26.67 37.39 19.60
N GLY A 133 -25.82 38.42 19.51
CA GLY A 133 -25.83 39.41 18.43
C GLY A 133 -24.57 39.36 17.55
N GLN A 134 -24.54 40.26 16.57
CA GLN A 134 -23.49 40.28 15.54
C GLN A 134 -22.13 40.75 16.08
N SER A 135 -22.13 41.86 16.82
CA SER A 135 -20.91 42.52 17.33
C SER A 135 -20.83 42.52 18.86
N HIS A 136 -21.98 42.35 19.53
CA HIS A 136 -22.14 42.32 20.98
C HIS A 136 -23.26 41.34 21.31
N SER A 137 -23.31 40.85 22.53
CA SER A 137 -24.27 39.86 23.01
C SER A 137 -24.64 40.14 24.45
N ALA A 138 -25.66 39.45 24.93
CA ALA A 138 -26.10 39.56 26.32
C ALA A 138 -24.98 39.20 27.30
N ASP A 139 -24.76 40.07 28.28
CA ASP A 139 -23.73 39.92 29.30
C ASP A 139 -24.31 39.88 30.72
N ILE A 140 -23.71 39.02 31.55
CA ILE A 140 -23.90 39.00 33.00
C ILE A 140 -22.54 39.14 33.68
N GLU A 141 -22.40 40.13 34.54
CA GLU A 141 -21.22 40.36 35.37
C GLU A 141 -21.61 40.30 36.85
N THR A 142 -20.90 39.49 37.63
CA THR A 142 -21.21 39.36 39.07
C THR A 142 -20.14 39.98 39.98
N GLY A 143 -18.94 40.25 39.46
CA GLY A 143 -17.79 40.67 40.25
C GLY A 143 -17.44 39.63 41.31
N SER A 144 -17.28 40.06 42.57
CA SER A 144 -17.13 39.16 43.73
C SER A 144 -18.45 38.62 44.30
N GLY A 145 -19.58 39.04 43.73
CA GLY A 145 -20.91 38.56 44.06
C GLY A 145 -21.23 37.22 43.40
N THR A 146 -22.46 36.73 43.58
CA THR A 146 -22.88 35.42 43.05
C THR A 146 -24.25 35.51 42.42
N LEU A 147 -24.39 35.02 41.19
CA LEU A 147 -25.70 34.80 40.58
C LEU A 147 -26.21 33.41 40.97
N LEU A 148 -27.28 33.36 41.75
CA LEU A 148 -28.01 32.14 42.08
C LEU A 148 -29.02 31.88 40.96
N LEU A 149 -28.72 30.96 40.04
CA LEU A 149 -29.73 30.56 39.07
C LEU A 149 -30.83 29.81 39.81
N VAL A 150 -32.11 30.03 39.46
CA VAL A 150 -33.22 29.23 40.01
C VAL A 150 -33.95 28.36 38.98
N ASN A 151 -33.60 28.52 37.72
CA ASN A 151 -34.19 27.82 36.58
C ASN A 151 -33.16 27.69 35.44
N ASN A 152 -33.60 27.18 34.29
CA ASN A 152 -32.79 26.95 33.09
C ASN A 152 -32.33 28.25 32.41
N VAL A 153 -31.31 28.11 31.57
CA VAL A 153 -30.77 29.16 30.72
C VAL A 153 -31.03 28.81 29.25
N ASN A 154 -31.53 29.76 28.46
CA ASN A 154 -31.65 29.62 27.02
C ASN A 154 -30.82 30.69 26.32
N VAL A 155 -30.13 30.30 25.26
CA VAL A 155 -29.31 31.22 24.44
C VAL A 155 -29.80 31.15 23.02
N THR A 156 -30.15 32.31 22.45
CA THR A 156 -30.75 32.41 21.13
C THR A 156 -30.05 33.48 20.30
N PRO A 157 -29.40 33.12 19.18
CA PRO A 157 -28.90 34.07 18.20
C PRO A 157 -30.03 34.86 17.54
N LEU A 158 -29.76 36.12 17.21
CA LEU A 158 -30.66 36.91 16.37
C LEU A 158 -30.81 36.26 14.98
N PRO A 159 -31.98 36.39 14.34
CA PRO A 159 -32.16 35.87 12.97
C PRO A 159 -31.26 36.59 11.96
N GLY A 160 -30.71 35.84 11.00
CA GLY A 160 -30.01 36.41 9.83
C GLY A 160 -28.58 36.88 10.08
N LEU A 161 -27.95 36.49 11.19
CA LEU A 161 -26.56 36.80 11.48
C LEU A 161 -25.59 36.11 10.49
N SER A 162 -24.56 36.81 10.05
CA SER A 162 -23.44 36.27 9.26
C SER A 162 -22.21 35.91 10.10
N ASN A 163 -22.15 36.44 11.31
CA ASN A 163 -21.11 36.32 12.33
C ASN A 163 -21.76 36.66 13.68
N SER A 164 -21.18 36.21 14.79
CA SER A 164 -21.65 36.54 16.13
C SER A 164 -20.51 36.68 17.13
N VAL A 165 -20.83 37.26 18.30
CA VAL A 165 -19.96 37.25 19.49
C VAL A 165 -20.68 36.43 20.57
N PRO A 166 -20.00 35.59 21.37
CA PRO A 166 -20.68 34.82 22.42
C PRO A 166 -21.34 35.72 23.47
N ALA A 167 -22.50 35.31 23.99
CA ALA A 167 -23.02 35.82 25.25
C ALA A 167 -22.09 35.42 26.40
N THR A 168 -21.98 36.22 27.46
CA THR A 168 -21.04 35.96 28.55
C THR A 168 -21.67 35.95 29.95
N ILE A 169 -21.13 35.10 30.81
CA ILE A 169 -21.39 35.11 32.27
C ILE A 169 -20.03 35.11 32.98
N THR A 170 -19.78 36.10 33.84
CA THR A 170 -18.49 36.31 34.52
C THR A 170 -18.65 36.50 36.04
N GLY A 171 -17.59 36.16 36.79
CA GLY A 171 -17.55 36.20 38.27
C GLY A 171 -17.93 34.87 38.92
N ASN A 172 -19.00 34.79 39.72
CA ASN A 172 -19.47 33.55 40.36
C ASN A 172 -20.92 33.21 39.98
N LEU A 173 -21.15 31.94 39.64
CA LEU A 173 -22.44 31.39 39.24
C LEU A 173 -22.77 30.17 40.11
N ASP A 174 -23.96 30.13 40.68
CA ASP A 174 -24.42 28.98 41.49
C ASP A 174 -25.60 28.31 40.81
N LEU A 175 -25.52 26.98 40.66
CA LEU A 175 -26.56 26.16 40.03
C LEU A 175 -27.71 25.80 40.97
N THR A 176 -27.67 26.18 42.25
CA THR A 176 -28.68 25.79 43.25
C THR A 176 -29.69 26.90 43.53
N ASN A 177 -30.84 26.53 44.11
CA ASN A 177 -31.88 27.46 44.57
C ASN A 177 -32.37 27.21 46.01
N ALA A 178 -31.85 26.18 46.68
CA ALA A 178 -32.17 25.84 48.07
C ALA A 178 -31.16 24.85 48.65
N ALA A 179 -30.79 25.01 49.93
CA ALA A 179 -29.96 24.05 50.64
C ALA A 179 -30.69 22.68 50.76
N GLY A 180 -30.08 21.59 50.29
CA GLY A 180 -30.54 20.21 50.55
C GLY A 180 -30.99 19.40 49.33
N ALA A 181 -31.31 20.03 48.19
CA ALA A 181 -31.95 19.35 47.05
C ALA A 181 -31.00 19.24 45.85
N ALA A 182 -30.91 18.05 45.24
CA ALA A 182 -30.26 17.89 43.95
C ALA A 182 -31.07 18.62 42.87
N VAL A 183 -30.41 19.49 42.10
CA VAL A 183 -31.02 20.32 41.05
C VAL A 183 -30.44 19.94 39.69
N ILE A 184 -31.23 20.10 38.63
CA ILE A 184 -30.77 19.97 37.25
C ILE A 184 -30.95 21.31 36.56
N ARG A 185 -29.91 21.81 35.90
CA ARG A 185 -29.95 23.04 35.10
C ARG A 185 -29.63 22.75 33.65
N THR A 186 -30.62 22.98 32.81
CA THR A 186 -30.47 22.86 31.36
C THR A 186 -30.07 24.19 30.77
N TYR A 187 -28.97 24.18 30.03
CA TYR A 187 -28.50 25.24 29.16
C TYR A 187 -28.88 24.87 27.73
N THR A 188 -29.94 25.47 27.19
CA THR A 188 -30.37 25.26 25.80
C THR A 188 -29.72 26.30 24.91
N ILE A 189 -28.70 25.90 24.15
CA ILE A 189 -27.90 26.80 23.32
C ILE A 189 -28.23 26.59 21.86
N ASN A 190 -28.84 27.58 21.23
CA ASN A 190 -29.09 27.58 19.79
C ASN A 190 -27.83 27.99 19.03
N ASP A 191 -27.60 27.33 17.91
CA ASP A 191 -26.39 27.45 17.08
C ASP A 191 -26.37 28.79 16.34
N GLY A 192 -25.37 29.62 16.63
CA GLY A 192 -25.07 30.86 15.93
C GLY A 192 -24.01 30.68 14.83
N PRO A 193 -23.69 31.74 14.07
CA PRO A 193 -22.68 31.65 13.01
C PRO A 193 -21.24 31.48 13.53
N SER A 194 -20.95 31.91 14.75
CA SER A 194 -19.64 31.77 15.37
C SER A 194 -19.55 30.53 16.25
N ASP A 195 -18.33 30.08 16.49
CA ASP A 195 -18.07 28.76 17.09
C ASP A 195 -18.51 28.62 18.55
N ILE A 196 -18.47 29.71 19.35
CA ILE A 196 -18.99 29.75 20.73
C ILE A 196 -20.20 30.68 20.77
N ASP A 197 -21.31 30.20 21.36
CA ASP A 197 -22.54 30.97 21.53
C ASP A 197 -22.71 31.49 22.97
N LEU A 198 -22.28 30.70 23.96
CA LEU A 198 -22.23 31.10 25.36
C LEU A 198 -20.87 30.75 25.95
N ARG A 199 -20.22 31.74 26.57
CA ARG A 199 -19.00 31.54 27.36
C ARG A 199 -19.25 31.88 28.82
N ILE A 200 -19.15 30.88 29.67
CA ILE A 200 -19.18 31.04 31.12
C ILE A 200 -17.73 31.06 31.60
N ALA A 201 -17.23 32.26 31.88
CA ALA A 201 -15.92 32.48 32.50
C ALA A 201 -16.03 32.67 34.03
N ALA A 202 -17.25 32.59 34.57
CA ALA A 202 -17.49 32.53 35.99
C ALA A 202 -17.06 31.17 36.57
N THR A 203 -16.67 31.17 37.85
CA THR A 203 -16.63 29.95 38.66
C THR A 203 -18.05 29.47 38.86
N VAL A 204 -18.35 28.27 38.37
CA VAL A 204 -19.63 27.59 38.53
C VAL A 204 -19.55 26.67 39.74
N GLY A 205 -20.36 26.94 40.74
CA GLY A 205 -20.43 26.15 41.96
C GLY A 205 -21.83 25.67 42.30
N ASP A 206 -21.91 25.02 43.46
CA ASP A 206 -23.17 24.74 44.15
C ASP A 206 -23.16 25.28 45.59
N PHE A 207 -24.31 25.79 46.04
CA PHE A 207 -24.49 26.21 47.43
C PHE A 207 -24.45 25.00 48.35
N SER A 208 -23.95 25.17 49.58
CA SER A 208 -23.92 24.12 50.60
C SER A 208 -25.32 23.46 50.76
N GLY A 209 -25.51 22.26 50.20
CA GLY A 209 -26.85 21.71 50.09
C GLY A 209 -27.02 20.43 49.26
N GLY A 210 -26.22 20.15 48.23
CA GLY A 210 -26.32 18.91 47.46
C GLY A 210 -25.97 19.10 45.97
N PRO A 211 -25.75 18.00 45.23
CA PRO A 211 -25.16 18.08 43.90
C PRO A 211 -26.07 18.76 42.88
N ALA A 212 -25.52 19.74 42.16
CA ALA A 212 -26.20 20.40 41.04
C ALA A 212 -25.72 19.87 39.69
N ASN A 213 -26.61 19.24 38.93
CA ASN A 213 -26.30 18.67 37.62
C ASN A 213 -26.46 19.71 36.50
N LEU A 214 -25.55 19.67 35.53
CA LEU A 214 -25.58 20.53 34.35
C LEU A 214 -26.00 19.70 33.12
N ILE A 215 -26.97 20.20 32.34
CA ILE A 215 -27.31 19.64 31.03
C ILE A 215 -27.03 20.68 29.95
N LYS A 216 -26.14 20.35 29.01
CA LYS A 216 -25.94 21.10 27.77
C LYS A 216 -26.86 20.55 26.68
N ALA A 217 -27.83 21.36 26.26
CA ALA A 217 -28.78 21.08 25.19
C ALA A 217 -28.68 22.11 24.04
N GLY A 218 -29.43 21.87 22.96
CA GLY A 218 -29.39 22.70 21.75
C GLY A 218 -28.12 22.47 20.91
N LEU A 219 -28.15 22.87 19.64
CA LEU A 219 -27.10 22.56 18.67
C LEU A 219 -25.84 23.43 18.79
N GLY A 220 -25.90 24.56 19.48
CA GLY A 220 -24.75 25.48 19.62
C GLY A 220 -23.70 25.02 20.62
N THR A 221 -22.73 25.87 20.88
CA THR A 221 -21.57 25.60 21.74
C THR A 221 -21.65 26.36 23.07
N LEU A 222 -21.51 25.62 24.17
CA LEU A 222 -21.27 26.18 25.51
C LEU A 222 -19.80 26.02 25.86
N ALA A 223 -19.10 27.11 26.14
CA ALA A 223 -17.74 27.09 26.69
C ALA A 223 -17.76 27.31 28.20
N LEU A 224 -17.17 26.38 28.95
CA LEU A 224 -16.87 26.49 30.38
C LEU A 224 -15.39 26.82 30.56
N ALA A 225 -15.09 28.05 30.97
CA ALA A 225 -13.73 28.58 31.08
C ALA A 225 -13.30 28.90 32.52
N GLY A 226 -14.22 28.80 33.48
CA GLY A 226 -13.93 28.99 34.90
C GLY A 226 -13.31 27.75 35.55
N ASP A 227 -12.64 27.99 36.68
CA ASP A 227 -12.33 27.00 37.70
C ASP A 227 -13.65 26.68 38.44
N ASN A 228 -14.28 25.56 38.12
CA ASN A 228 -15.63 25.22 38.59
C ASN A 228 -15.56 24.20 39.72
N ASP A 229 -16.44 24.32 40.71
CA ASP A 229 -16.47 23.51 41.93
C ASP A 229 -17.84 22.86 42.22
N TYR A 230 -18.76 22.85 41.25
CA TYR A 230 -20.04 22.13 41.40
C TYR A 230 -19.82 20.62 41.51
N SER A 231 -20.61 19.95 42.34
CA SER A 231 -20.44 18.54 42.71
C SER A 231 -21.39 17.56 42.00
N GLY A 232 -22.19 18.05 41.05
CA GLY A 232 -23.12 17.25 40.26
C GLY A 232 -22.58 16.77 38.91
N SER A 233 -23.35 15.91 38.25
CA SER A 233 -22.99 15.32 36.94
C SER A 233 -23.25 16.28 35.78
N THR A 234 -22.47 16.13 34.71
CA THR A 234 -22.63 16.88 33.46
C THR A 234 -23.16 15.99 32.34
N THR A 235 -24.19 16.43 31.63
CA THR A 235 -24.74 15.73 30.46
C THR A 235 -24.70 16.62 29.23
N VAL A 236 -24.03 16.17 28.18
CA VAL A 236 -24.07 16.82 26.85
C VAL A 236 -25.09 16.07 26.00
N SER A 237 -26.29 16.63 25.88
CA SER A 237 -27.40 16.01 25.14
C SER A 237 -27.43 16.39 23.66
N ALA A 238 -26.90 17.56 23.31
CA ALA A 238 -26.77 18.05 21.93
C ALA A 238 -25.73 19.19 21.83
N GLY A 239 -25.22 19.41 20.62
CA GLY A 239 -24.23 20.46 20.37
C GLY A 239 -22.88 20.15 21.00
N ASN A 240 -22.13 21.21 21.30
CA ASN A 240 -20.78 21.10 21.83
C ASN A 240 -20.73 21.65 23.26
N LEU A 241 -20.05 20.93 24.15
CA LEU A 241 -19.55 21.46 25.42
C LEU A 241 -18.03 21.59 25.29
N ARG A 242 -17.51 22.81 25.40
CA ARG A 242 -16.09 23.11 25.31
C ARG A 242 -15.50 23.41 26.68
N LEU A 243 -14.45 22.70 27.04
CA LEU A 243 -13.70 22.90 28.26
C LEU A 243 -12.49 23.78 27.97
N GLN A 244 -12.38 24.91 28.65
CA GLN A 244 -11.24 25.83 28.55
C GLN A 244 -10.44 25.94 29.85
N HIS A 245 -10.77 25.09 30.84
CA HIS A 245 -10.08 24.96 32.12
C HIS A 245 -10.04 23.47 32.53
N VAL A 246 -9.06 23.09 33.35
CA VAL A 246 -8.91 21.70 33.85
C VAL A 246 -10.04 21.30 34.79
N ASP A 247 -10.50 22.24 35.61
CA ASP A 247 -11.63 22.07 36.54
C ASP A 247 -12.98 22.49 35.91
N ALA A 248 -13.08 22.58 34.58
CA ALA A 248 -14.30 23.05 33.91
C ALA A 248 -15.53 22.15 34.21
N LEU A 249 -15.31 20.89 34.61
CA LEU A 249 -16.37 19.92 34.88
C LEU A 249 -16.77 19.80 36.37
N GLY A 250 -16.21 20.61 37.27
CA GLY A 250 -16.60 20.65 38.69
C GLY A 250 -15.56 20.05 39.66
N ASP A 251 -16.01 19.79 40.90
CA ASP A 251 -15.17 19.37 42.04
C ASP A 251 -14.36 18.09 41.76
N THR A 252 -13.03 18.24 41.74
CA THR A 252 -12.04 17.19 41.50
C THR A 252 -11.93 16.16 42.64
N GLY A 253 -12.69 16.28 43.73
CA GLY A 253 -12.66 15.39 44.90
C GLY A 253 -13.73 14.29 44.95
N SER A 254 -14.77 14.35 44.11
CA SER A 254 -15.89 13.40 44.11
C SER A 254 -15.99 12.67 42.77
N THR A 255 -16.39 11.40 42.74
CA THR A 255 -16.57 10.65 41.47
C THR A 255 -17.83 11.13 40.75
N THR A 256 -17.75 12.27 40.07
CA THR A 256 -18.78 12.79 39.17
C THR A 256 -18.74 12.09 37.81
N THR A 257 -19.80 12.28 37.01
CA THR A 257 -19.94 11.61 35.72
C THR A 257 -20.36 12.58 34.63
N THR A 258 -19.62 12.55 33.52
CA THR A 258 -19.87 13.32 32.32
C THR A 258 -20.37 12.37 31.25
N SER A 259 -21.58 12.61 30.75
CA SER A 259 -22.22 11.77 29.75
C SER A 259 -22.44 12.54 28.45
N VAL A 260 -21.82 12.08 27.36
CA VAL A 260 -21.91 12.67 26.03
C VAL A 260 -22.77 11.79 25.14
N SER A 261 -23.92 12.33 24.70
CA SER A 261 -24.91 11.63 23.90
C SER A 261 -24.51 11.52 22.43
N ASN A 262 -25.11 10.58 21.70
CA ASN A 262 -24.89 10.45 20.26
C ASN A 262 -25.26 11.74 19.51
N GLY A 263 -24.34 12.24 18.69
CA GLY A 263 -24.48 13.51 17.96
C GLY A 263 -24.06 14.75 18.76
N ALA A 264 -23.65 14.60 20.02
CA ALA A 264 -23.03 15.66 20.82
C ALA A 264 -21.51 15.50 20.88
N VAL A 265 -20.81 16.56 21.29
CA VAL A 265 -19.34 16.61 21.35
C VAL A 265 -18.87 17.22 22.66
N LEU A 266 -17.88 16.60 23.28
CA LEU A 266 -17.05 17.19 24.32
C LEU A 266 -15.74 17.68 23.70
N GLU A 267 -15.48 18.98 23.74
CA GLU A 267 -14.29 19.60 23.19
C GLU A 267 -13.32 20.00 24.30
N LEU A 268 -12.04 19.69 24.14
CA LEU A 268 -10.97 20.14 25.02
C LEU A 268 -10.17 21.22 24.30
N ASP A 269 -10.27 22.45 24.81
CA ASP A 269 -9.62 23.67 24.33
C ASP A 269 -8.91 24.35 25.52
N ILE A 270 -8.14 23.55 26.27
CA ILE A 270 -7.40 24.01 27.44
C ILE A 270 -6.06 24.53 26.94
N SER A 271 -5.83 25.84 27.06
CA SER A 271 -4.62 26.48 26.55
C SER A 271 -3.37 25.86 27.17
N GLY A 272 -2.50 25.28 26.33
CA GLY A 272 -1.28 24.59 26.77
C GLY A 272 -1.49 23.17 27.30
N GLY A 273 -2.73 22.66 27.32
CA GLY A 273 -3.09 21.35 27.83
C GLY A 273 -3.31 21.31 29.35
N GLY A 274 -3.74 20.16 29.86
CA GLY A 274 -4.07 20.00 31.28
C GLY A 274 -4.52 18.59 31.65
N THR A 275 -4.75 18.34 32.93
CA THR A 275 -5.24 17.05 33.44
C THR A 275 -6.63 17.24 34.04
N ILE A 276 -7.59 16.44 33.57
CA ILE A 276 -8.93 16.36 34.13
C ILE A 276 -8.94 15.15 35.07
N ASP A 277 -9.01 15.46 36.36
CA ASP A 277 -8.88 14.48 37.44
C ASP A 277 -10.24 13.93 37.86
N PHE A 278 -10.28 12.63 38.23
CA PHE A 278 -11.40 11.95 38.91
C PHE A 278 -12.82 11.99 38.27
N GLU A 279 -12.96 12.45 37.02
CA GLU A 279 -14.23 12.48 36.28
C GLU A 279 -14.49 11.18 35.48
N THR A 280 -15.62 10.50 35.73
CA THR A 280 -16.02 9.35 34.91
C THR A 280 -16.65 9.81 33.59
N LEU A 281 -16.28 9.19 32.48
CA LEU A 281 -16.73 9.61 31.14
C LEU A 281 -17.56 8.54 30.44
N ASN A 282 -18.83 8.81 30.17
CA ASN A 282 -19.67 7.98 29.31
C ASN A 282 -19.78 8.63 27.94
N VAL A 283 -19.42 7.91 26.89
CA VAL A 283 -19.49 8.43 25.51
C VAL A 283 -20.31 7.55 24.61
N ALA A 284 -20.96 8.18 23.64
CA ALA A 284 -21.84 7.54 22.70
C ALA A 284 -21.67 8.19 21.31
N GLY A 285 -21.24 7.41 20.31
CA GLY A 285 -21.31 7.82 18.91
C GLY A 285 -20.08 8.54 18.35
N THR A 286 -20.21 9.07 17.13
CA THR A 286 -19.09 9.67 16.37
C THR A 286 -19.08 11.20 16.41
N GLY A 287 -19.79 11.82 17.36
CA GLY A 287 -19.99 13.27 17.38
C GLY A 287 -20.92 13.76 16.26
N ARG A 288 -20.78 15.03 15.86
CA ARG A 288 -21.63 15.67 14.83
C ARG A 288 -21.22 15.25 13.42
N LEU A 289 -22.18 14.88 12.58
CA LEU A 289 -21.92 14.52 11.18
C LEU A 289 -21.61 15.73 10.27
N ASN A 290 -21.90 16.96 10.71
CA ASN A 290 -21.72 18.18 9.91
C ASN A 290 -20.40 18.94 10.17
N GLY A 291 -19.46 18.38 10.95
CA GLY A 291 -18.13 19.00 11.15
C GLY A 291 -17.05 18.38 10.24
N PRO A 292 -15.74 18.60 10.49
CA PRO A 292 -14.68 17.95 9.72
C PRO A 292 -14.85 16.42 9.79
N VAL A 293 -15.24 15.81 8.68
CA VAL A 293 -15.52 14.37 8.59
C VAL A 293 -14.26 13.65 8.12
N SER A 294 -13.84 12.65 8.88
CA SER A 294 -12.95 11.59 8.37
C SER A 294 -13.81 10.41 7.89
N THR A 295 -13.32 9.61 6.95
CA THR A 295 -14.10 8.52 6.37
C THR A 295 -13.40 7.20 6.62
N PHE A 296 -13.99 6.31 7.42
CA PHE A 296 -13.53 4.92 7.44
C PHE A 296 -14.22 4.13 6.34
N GLY A 297 -13.52 3.89 5.24
CA GLY A 297 -14.12 3.33 4.03
C GLY A 297 -15.17 4.28 3.46
N THR A 298 -16.46 3.92 3.56
CA THR A 298 -17.59 4.75 3.10
C THR A 298 -18.40 5.35 4.23
N THR A 299 -18.07 5.08 5.50
CA THR A 299 -18.83 5.56 6.66
C THR A 299 -18.27 6.91 7.11
N PRO A 300 -19.07 8.00 7.08
CA PRO A 300 -18.68 9.27 7.67
C PRO A 300 -18.49 9.10 9.18
N LEU A 301 -17.27 9.35 9.64
CA LEU A 301 -16.96 9.53 11.05
C LEU A 301 -17.13 11.03 11.30
N GLY A 302 -18.11 11.41 12.12
CA GLY A 302 -18.35 12.82 12.47
C GLY A 302 -17.15 13.48 13.17
N THR A 303 -17.38 14.56 13.90
CA THR A 303 -16.32 15.31 14.62
C THR A 303 -15.62 14.54 15.74
N GLY A 304 -16.09 13.34 16.09
CA GLY A 304 -15.72 12.63 17.30
C GLY A 304 -16.64 13.06 18.46
N VAL A 305 -17.00 12.11 19.32
CA VAL A 305 -17.74 12.40 20.56
C VAL A 305 -16.85 13.10 21.58
N ILE A 306 -15.54 12.88 21.48
CA ILE A 306 -14.51 13.68 22.13
C ILE A 306 -13.64 14.32 21.04
N ARG A 307 -13.32 15.60 21.19
CA ARG A 307 -12.45 16.33 20.28
C ARG A 307 -11.43 17.17 21.05
N ASN A 308 -10.15 16.85 20.86
CA ASN A 308 -9.04 17.63 21.41
C ASN A 308 -8.63 18.69 20.39
N LEU A 309 -8.88 19.96 20.70
CA LEU A 309 -8.63 21.09 19.79
C LEU A 309 -7.19 21.61 19.91
N ASP A 310 -6.66 21.69 21.13
CA ASP A 310 -5.30 22.20 21.40
C ASP A 310 -4.68 21.51 22.63
N GLY A 311 -3.35 21.54 22.68
CA GLY A 311 -2.55 21.08 23.82
C GLY A 311 -2.56 19.57 24.07
N ASP A 312 -1.75 19.16 25.05
CA ASP A 312 -1.70 17.79 25.55
C ASP A 312 -2.63 17.66 26.76
N ASN A 313 -3.79 17.04 26.57
CA ASN A 313 -4.80 16.87 27.61
C ASN A 313 -4.83 15.43 28.12
N THR A 314 -4.90 15.27 29.45
CA THR A 314 -4.97 13.98 30.12
C THR A 314 -6.31 13.81 30.83
N TRP A 315 -6.92 12.64 30.68
CA TRP A 315 -8.12 12.22 31.37
C TRP A 315 -7.79 11.05 32.32
N LEU A 316 -7.90 11.25 33.63
CA LEU A 316 -7.54 10.21 34.62
C LEU A 316 -8.68 9.24 34.94
N GLY A 317 -9.94 9.71 34.87
CA GLY A 317 -11.09 8.88 35.22
C GLY A 317 -11.36 7.75 34.22
N SER A 318 -12.18 6.78 34.62
CA SER A 318 -12.58 5.68 33.71
C SER A 318 -13.51 6.18 32.61
N MET A 319 -13.41 5.57 31.43
CA MET A 319 -14.31 5.84 30.32
C MET A 319 -15.15 4.60 29.96
N THR A 320 -16.42 4.82 29.65
CA THR A 320 -17.34 3.80 29.14
C THR A 320 -17.84 4.16 27.74
N LEU A 321 -17.57 3.28 26.79
CA LEU A 321 -18.18 3.30 25.46
C LEU A 321 -19.61 2.72 25.54
N THR A 322 -20.62 3.50 25.22
CA THR A 322 -22.04 3.06 25.26
C THR A 322 -22.52 2.58 23.88
N THR A 323 -23.74 2.03 23.80
CA THR A 323 -24.27 1.11 22.76
C THR A 323 -24.34 1.61 21.30
N ASN A 324 -23.51 2.55 20.87
CA ASN A 324 -23.31 2.89 19.46
C ASN A 324 -22.21 2.01 18.85
N LEU A 325 -22.37 1.70 17.56
CA LEU A 325 -21.37 0.93 16.82
C LEU A 325 -20.01 1.60 16.87
N PHE A 326 -19.90 2.92 16.65
CA PHE A 326 -18.62 3.63 16.61
C PHE A 326 -18.58 4.77 17.64
N ASN A 327 -17.51 4.81 18.45
CA ASN A 327 -17.24 5.86 19.43
C ASN A 327 -15.94 6.58 19.05
N GLY A 328 -16.06 7.81 18.53
CA GLY A 328 -14.96 8.53 17.88
C GLY A 328 -14.22 9.50 18.79
N ILE A 329 -12.90 9.47 18.76
CA ILE A 329 -12.02 10.42 19.45
C ILE A 329 -11.18 11.13 18.40
N ALA A 330 -11.45 12.42 18.21
CA ALA A 330 -10.71 13.29 17.30
C ALA A 330 -9.63 14.07 18.06
N VAL A 331 -8.45 14.17 17.46
CA VAL A 331 -7.38 15.01 17.97
C VAL A 331 -6.88 15.87 16.82
N ASP A 332 -7.25 17.15 16.84
CA ASP A 332 -6.92 18.11 15.79
C ASP A 332 -5.47 18.60 15.95
N ALA A 333 -5.03 18.78 17.19
CA ALA A 333 -3.64 19.08 17.57
C ALA A 333 -3.29 18.46 18.94
N GLY A 334 -2.00 18.29 19.20
CA GLY A 334 -1.49 17.75 20.47
C GLY A 334 -1.83 16.27 20.70
N SER A 335 -2.03 15.92 21.97
CA SER A 335 -2.36 14.57 22.43
C SER A 335 -3.55 14.57 23.37
N TRP A 336 -4.47 13.63 23.19
CA TRP A 336 -5.46 13.26 24.20
C TRP A 336 -5.04 11.94 24.86
N LYS A 337 -4.67 11.98 26.13
CA LYS A 337 -4.21 10.83 26.91
C LYS A 337 -5.31 10.36 27.85
N HIS A 338 -5.59 9.07 27.85
CA HIS A 338 -6.52 8.43 28.77
C HIS A 338 -5.77 7.47 29.69
N ASP A 339 -5.67 7.81 30.97
CA ASP A 339 -4.94 7.05 31.99
C ASP A 339 -5.83 6.06 32.76
N GLY A 340 -7.15 6.22 32.66
CA GLY A 340 -8.12 5.30 33.24
C GLY A 340 -8.29 3.98 32.48
N THR A 341 -9.26 3.17 32.91
CA THR A 341 -9.71 1.97 32.18
C THR A 341 -10.83 2.32 31.20
N LEU A 342 -10.71 1.83 29.96
CA LEU A 342 -11.77 1.93 28.95
C LEU A 342 -12.64 0.67 28.97
N THR A 343 -13.94 0.83 29.26
CA THR A 343 -14.93 -0.25 29.30
C THR A 343 -16.05 -0.01 28.29
N SER A 344 -16.98 -0.95 28.15
CA SER A 344 -18.17 -0.76 27.30
C SER A 344 -19.45 -1.27 27.93
N THR A 345 -20.57 -0.65 27.58
CA THR A 345 -21.92 -1.20 27.82
C THR A 345 -22.52 -1.73 26.53
N GLY A 346 -23.08 -2.94 26.58
CA GLY A 346 -23.58 -3.65 25.38
C GLY A 346 -22.48 -4.33 24.57
N SER A 347 -22.83 -4.81 23.37
CA SER A 347 -21.92 -5.51 22.46
C SER A 347 -21.46 -4.60 21.32
N ASN A 348 -20.23 -4.81 20.82
CA ASN A 348 -19.65 -4.14 19.64
C ASN A 348 -19.48 -2.61 19.80
N ALA A 349 -19.11 -2.13 20.98
CA ALA A 349 -18.76 -0.72 21.15
C ALA A 349 -17.35 -0.46 20.59
N HIS A 350 -17.28 -0.03 19.32
CA HIS A 350 -15.99 0.20 18.65
C HIS A 350 -15.33 1.50 19.12
N LEU A 351 -14.02 1.48 19.25
CA LEU A 351 -13.18 2.66 19.46
C LEU A 351 -12.65 3.14 18.11
N VAL A 352 -12.79 4.43 17.82
CA VAL A 352 -12.28 5.04 16.59
C VAL A 352 -11.37 6.21 16.91
N LYS A 353 -10.13 6.14 16.46
CA LYS A 353 -9.17 7.25 16.45
C LYS A 353 -9.22 7.97 15.11
N GLN A 354 -9.40 9.29 15.15
CA GLN A 354 -9.36 10.18 14.01
C GLN A 354 -8.62 11.51 14.34
N GLY A 355 -8.46 12.38 13.36
CA GLY A 355 -7.66 13.61 13.47
C GLY A 355 -6.15 13.32 13.46
N VAL A 356 -5.35 14.33 13.11
CA VAL A 356 -3.90 14.18 12.87
C VAL A 356 -3.07 14.01 14.13
N GLY A 357 -3.58 14.40 15.30
CA GLY A 357 -2.88 14.31 16.57
C GLY A 357 -2.88 12.90 17.17
N THR A 358 -2.51 12.81 18.45
CA THR A 358 -2.32 11.53 19.14
C THR A 358 -3.45 11.22 20.12
N VAL A 359 -3.99 10.00 20.12
CA VAL A 359 -4.67 9.43 21.30
C VAL A 359 -3.71 8.50 21.99
N GLU A 360 -3.59 8.60 23.31
CA GLU A 360 -2.77 7.71 24.12
C GLU A 360 -3.64 6.91 25.09
N LEU A 361 -3.47 5.59 25.10
CA LEU A 361 -4.08 4.70 26.08
C LEU A 361 -3.00 4.31 27.12
N SER A 362 -3.06 4.89 28.31
CA SER A 362 -2.08 4.70 29.39
C SER A 362 -2.72 4.19 30.68
N GLY A 363 -1.93 4.14 31.77
CA GLY A 363 -2.35 3.66 33.07
C GLY A 363 -1.96 2.21 33.37
N SER A 364 -2.32 1.73 34.55
CA SER A 364 -1.95 0.38 35.05
C SER A 364 -3.07 -0.67 34.94
N GLY A 365 -4.28 -0.27 34.53
CA GLY A 365 -5.41 -1.18 34.33
C GLY A 365 -5.64 -1.50 32.86
N SER A 366 -5.95 -2.76 32.53
CA SER A 366 -6.32 -3.16 31.17
C SER A 366 -7.63 -2.51 30.72
N ASN A 367 -7.75 -2.26 29.43
CA ASN A 367 -9.02 -1.86 28.82
C ASN A 367 -9.84 -3.12 28.47
N THR A 368 -11.16 -3.09 28.68
CA THR A 368 -12.04 -4.26 28.54
C THR A 368 -13.30 -3.97 27.70
N TYR A 369 -13.25 -2.97 26.82
CA TYR A 369 -14.31 -2.77 25.82
C TYR A 369 -14.31 -3.93 24.81
N ASN A 370 -15.47 -4.26 24.24
CA ASN A 370 -15.66 -5.50 23.47
C ASN A 370 -15.84 -5.31 21.95
N GLY A 371 -15.61 -4.11 21.43
CA GLY A 371 -15.65 -3.82 20.00
C GLY A 371 -14.25 -3.68 19.38
N ASN A 372 -14.20 -3.76 18.06
CA ASN A 372 -13.02 -3.44 17.24
C ASN A 372 -12.43 -2.05 17.54
N THR A 373 -11.15 -1.89 17.24
CA THR A 373 -10.43 -0.61 17.28
C THR A 373 -10.05 -0.18 15.88
N TYR A 374 -10.32 1.08 15.54
CA TYR A 374 -10.04 1.67 14.24
C TYR A 374 -9.09 2.86 14.40
N VAL A 375 -7.96 2.84 13.68
CA VAL A 375 -7.05 3.98 13.55
C VAL A 375 -7.22 4.53 12.14
N ALA A 376 -7.99 5.62 12.02
CA ALA A 376 -8.35 6.22 10.73
C ALA A 376 -7.49 7.45 10.37
N ASN A 377 -6.83 8.07 11.36
CA ASN A 377 -5.85 9.13 11.11
C ASN A 377 -4.96 9.37 12.33
N GLY A 378 -3.73 9.81 12.10
CA GLY A 378 -2.78 10.17 13.14
C GLY A 378 -2.33 8.96 13.96
N ILE A 379 -2.02 9.21 15.24
CA ILE A 379 -1.39 8.19 16.09
C ILE A 379 -2.38 7.70 17.16
N LEU A 380 -2.63 6.39 17.22
CA LEU A 380 -3.09 5.73 18.44
C LEU A 380 -1.85 5.16 19.15
N ARG A 381 -1.57 5.66 20.35
CA ARG A 381 -0.39 5.31 21.13
C ARG A 381 -0.75 4.41 22.30
N LEU A 382 -0.08 3.26 22.42
CA LEU A 382 -0.27 2.31 23.50
C LEU A 382 0.81 2.54 24.56
N ASN A 383 0.41 2.85 25.79
CA ASN A 383 1.32 3.21 26.90
C ASN A 383 0.84 2.67 28.27
N LYS A 384 0.11 1.56 28.27
CA LYS A 384 -0.18 0.81 29.50
C LYS A 384 1.11 0.33 30.17
N SER A 385 1.15 0.42 31.49
CA SER A 385 2.27 -0.01 32.33
C SER A 385 2.10 -1.43 32.84
N GLY A 386 3.20 -2.09 33.23
CA GLY A 386 3.15 -3.46 33.77
C GLY A 386 2.65 -4.48 32.75
N GLY A 387 1.72 -5.35 33.15
CA GLY A 387 1.08 -6.35 32.29
C GLY A 387 -0.31 -5.96 31.79
N ALA A 388 -0.66 -4.67 31.84
CA ALA A 388 -1.96 -4.19 31.39
C ALA A 388 -2.05 -4.14 29.87
N VAL A 389 -3.20 -4.56 29.34
CA VAL A 389 -3.49 -4.65 27.90
C VAL A 389 -4.26 -3.41 27.46
N ALA A 390 -3.76 -2.73 26.43
CA ALA A 390 -4.37 -1.50 25.92
C ALA A 390 -5.55 -1.79 24.98
N ILE A 391 -5.49 -2.87 24.20
CA ILE A 391 -6.57 -3.33 23.33
C ILE A 391 -6.70 -4.85 23.50
N ASP A 392 -7.69 -5.28 24.29
CA ASP A 392 -7.83 -6.67 24.72
C ASP A 392 -8.85 -7.49 23.89
N ASN A 393 -9.78 -6.83 23.19
CA ASN A 393 -10.84 -7.48 22.44
C ASN A 393 -11.14 -6.75 21.12
N GLY A 394 -11.78 -7.47 20.18
CA GLY A 394 -12.15 -6.97 18.86
C GLY A 394 -10.98 -6.90 17.88
N GLU A 395 -11.24 -6.92 16.57
CA GLU A 395 -10.19 -6.75 15.56
C GLU A 395 -9.58 -5.33 15.64
N VAL A 396 -8.30 -5.22 15.32
CA VAL A 396 -7.60 -3.92 15.19
C VAL A 396 -7.44 -3.60 13.72
N PHE A 397 -7.95 -2.44 13.30
CA PHE A 397 -7.81 -1.90 11.95
C PHE A 397 -6.90 -0.68 12.01
N ILE A 398 -5.77 -0.74 11.33
CA ILE A 398 -4.81 0.35 11.21
C ILE A 398 -4.84 0.83 9.77
N GLY A 399 -5.38 2.02 9.57
CA GLY A 399 -5.52 2.65 8.27
C GLY A 399 -6.89 2.49 7.64
N ASP A 400 -7.40 3.60 7.13
CA ASP A 400 -8.69 3.69 6.43
C ASP A 400 -8.56 3.62 4.91
N ASN A 401 -7.31 3.49 4.42
CA ASN A 401 -6.91 3.51 3.01
C ASN A 401 -7.03 4.87 2.31
N PHE A 402 -7.18 5.95 3.06
CA PHE A 402 -7.18 7.34 2.62
C PHE A 402 -6.04 8.12 3.31
N GLY A 403 -5.54 9.17 2.65
CA GLY A 403 -4.42 9.95 3.17
C GLY A 403 -3.08 9.55 2.55
N ALA A 404 -2.01 9.95 3.23
CA ALA A 404 -0.63 9.73 2.79
C ALA A 404 -0.11 8.37 3.30
N ASP A 405 1.07 7.98 2.83
CA ASP A 405 1.73 6.78 3.32
C ASP A 405 1.98 6.93 4.82
N ASP A 406 1.75 5.85 5.57
CA ASP A 406 1.89 5.81 7.03
C ASP A 406 1.12 6.92 7.80
N SER A 407 0.04 7.49 7.26
CA SER A 407 -0.74 8.52 7.97
C SER A 407 -1.50 7.99 9.18
N ASP A 408 -1.69 6.67 9.25
CA ASP A 408 -2.49 5.99 10.26
C ASP A 408 -1.61 5.05 11.06
N GLN A 409 -1.33 5.37 12.32
CA GLN A 409 -0.29 4.67 13.07
C GLN A 409 -0.80 4.14 14.40
N LEU A 410 -0.55 2.85 14.65
CA LEU A 410 -0.61 2.27 15.99
C LEU A 410 0.81 2.15 16.53
N VAL A 411 1.13 2.94 17.56
CA VAL A 411 2.51 3.11 18.05
C VAL A 411 2.60 2.74 19.52
N TYR A 412 3.63 2.00 19.91
CA TYR A 412 3.89 1.76 21.33
C TYR A 412 4.73 2.91 21.88
N ALA A 413 4.42 3.35 23.09
CA ALA A 413 5.25 4.33 23.77
C ALA A 413 6.57 3.71 24.25
N VAL A 414 7.63 4.52 24.28
CA VAL A 414 8.92 4.09 24.82
C VAL A 414 8.77 3.82 26.32
N GLY A 415 9.12 2.62 26.77
CA GLY A 415 9.00 2.21 28.17
C GLY A 415 7.63 1.68 28.57
N ALA A 416 6.70 1.52 27.62
CA ALA A 416 5.44 0.85 27.84
C ALA A 416 5.63 -0.62 28.28
N GLY A 417 4.62 -1.19 28.93
CA GLY A 417 4.56 -2.63 29.22
C GLY A 417 4.56 -3.46 27.94
N SER A 418 5.02 -4.72 28.03
CA SER A 418 4.92 -5.68 26.92
C SER A 418 3.51 -6.24 26.78
N ASN A 419 3.16 -6.73 25.60
CA ASN A 419 1.89 -7.41 25.33
C ASN A 419 0.65 -6.50 25.53
N GLN A 420 0.68 -5.33 24.91
CA GLN A 420 -0.39 -4.32 25.00
C GLN A 420 -1.53 -4.58 24.03
N LEU A 421 -1.27 -5.37 22.99
CA LEU A 421 -2.32 -5.98 22.19
C LEU A 421 -2.64 -7.35 22.78
N GLY A 422 -3.93 -7.66 22.82
CA GLY A 422 -4.40 -9.03 23.06
C GLY A 422 -4.17 -9.93 21.84
N ASP A 423 -5.01 -10.96 21.73
CA ASP A 423 -4.89 -12.01 20.72
C ASP A 423 -5.88 -11.87 19.55
N GLN A 424 -6.10 -10.64 19.09
CA GLN A 424 -7.02 -10.32 18.00
C GLN A 424 -6.35 -10.26 16.62
N THR A 425 -7.16 -10.42 15.57
CA THR A 425 -6.69 -10.15 14.20
C THR A 425 -6.28 -8.67 14.09
N ILE A 426 -5.07 -8.44 13.58
CA ILE A 426 -4.57 -7.10 13.26
C ILE A 426 -4.62 -6.95 11.74
N ARG A 427 -5.36 -5.95 11.26
CA ARG A 427 -5.48 -5.60 9.85
C ARG A 427 -4.84 -4.25 9.61
N ILE A 428 -3.88 -4.20 8.71
CA ILE A 428 -3.09 -3.03 8.39
C ILE A 428 -3.38 -2.68 6.93
N GLY A 429 -4.17 -1.63 6.75
CA GLY A 429 -4.51 -1.06 5.46
C GLY A 429 -3.30 -0.40 4.79
N ARG A 430 -3.49 0.08 3.57
CA ARG A 430 -2.42 0.61 2.71
C ARG A 430 -1.74 1.87 3.25
N THR A 431 -2.39 2.59 4.15
CA THR A 431 -1.91 3.82 4.81
C THR A 431 -1.47 3.56 6.25
N GLY A 432 -1.52 2.29 6.68
CA GLY A 432 -1.40 1.88 8.07
C GLY A 432 0.00 1.38 8.46
N VAL A 433 0.42 1.71 9.69
CA VAL A 433 1.63 1.16 10.31
C VAL A 433 1.37 0.64 11.72
N LEU A 434 1.79 -0.59 11.98
CA LEU A 434 2.02 -1.08 13.34
C LEU A 434 3.49 -0.83 13.73
N ASN A 435 3.73 0.05 14.70
CA ASN A 435 5.06 0.38 15.20
C ASN A 435 5.20 -0.01 16.67
N LEU A 436 5.93 -1.11 16.95
CA LEU A 436 6.19 -1.52 18.35
C LEU A 436 7.25 -0.65 19.04
N ASN A 437 7.96 0.20 18.32
CA ASN A 437 8.84 1.23 18.88
C ASN A 437 9.80 0.72 19.98
N GLY A 438 10.35 -0.49 19.81
CA GLY A 438 11.26 -1.11 20.78
C GLY A 438 10.61 -2.01 21.83
N VAL A 439 9.27 -2.03 21.94
CA VAL A 439 8.51 -2.88 22.85
C VAL A 439 8.20 -4.23 22.20
N SER A 440 8.12 -5.30 23.00
CA SER A 440 7.79 -6.64 22.50
C SER A 440 6.33 -6.98 22.74
N ASP A 441 5.73 -7.69 21.80
CA ASP A 441 4.32 -8.07 21.84
C ASP A 441 4.13 -9.49 21.28
N THR A 442 3.09 -10.20 21.73
CA THR A 442 2.73 -11.54 21.25
C THR A 442 1.31 -11.53 20.73
N ASN A 443 1.13 -11.87 19.47
CA ASN A 443 -0.18 -12.00 18.85
C ASN A 443 -0.49 -13.47 18.52
N ASN A 444 -1.53 -14.03 19.15
CA ASN A 444 -2.03 -15.38 18.86
C ASN A 444 -3.03 -15.47 17.68
N ALA A 445 -3.42 -14.35 17.11
CA ALA A 445 -4.24 -14.28 15.91
C ALA A 445 -3.47 -13.84 14.66
N SER A 446 -4.19 -13.67 13.56
CA SER A 446 -3.60 -13.37 12.26
C SER A 446 -3.20 -11.91 12.14
N VAL A 447 -2.12 -11.66 11.38
CA VAL A 447 -1.76 -10.31 10.92
C VAL A 447 -2.05 -10.24 9.43
N VAL A 448 -2.78 -9.21 9.01
CA VAL A 448 -3.18 -8.99 7.61
C VAL A 448 -2.60 -7.66 7.17
N LEU A 449 -1.87 -7.67 6.07
CA LEU A 449 -1.22 -6.52 5.46
C LEU A 449 -1.82 -6.31 4.06
N ASP A 450 -2.35 -5.13 3.78
CA ASP A 450 -2.83 -4.79 2.46
C ASP A 450 -1.69 -4.31 1.56
N VAL A 451 -1.62 -4.83 0.34
CA VAL A 451 -0.67 -4.40 -0.69
C VAL A 451 -1.43 -3.53 -1.70
N GLY A 452 -1.09 -2.25 -1.76
CA GLY A 452 -1.80 -1.26 -2.58
C GLY A 452 -1.06 -0.83 -3.84
N PRO A 453 -1.73 -0.05 -4.72
CA PRO A 453 -1.12 0.43 -5.96
C PRO A 453 0.10 1.34 -5.73
N THR A 454 0.06 2.17 -4.68
CA THR A 454 1.08 3.20 -4.38
C THR A 454 1.65 3.13 -2.97
N MET A 455 0.98 2.43 -2.05
CA MET A 455 1.29 2.36 -0.61
C MET A 455 0.80 0.99 -0.09
N SER A 456 1.39 0.49 0.98
CA SER A 456 1.11 -0.85 1.52
C SER A 456 1.22 -0.85 3.05
N GLY A 457 0.50 -1.75 3.70
CA GLY A 457 0.52 -1.88 5.16
C GLY A 457 1.86 -2.40 5.68
N ASN A 458 2.36 -1.79 6.76
CA ASN A 458 3.70 -2.03 7.28
C ASN A 458 3.71 -2.41 8.77
N VAL A 459 4.70 -3.21 9.16
CA VAL A 459 5.06 -3.50 10.56
C VAL A 459 6.52 -3.12 10.79
N THR A 460 6.77 -2.36 11.86
CA THR A 460 8.11 -2.08 12.37
C THR A 460 8.16 -2.36 13.86
N THR A 461 9.21 -3.05 14.30
CA THR A 461 9.36 -3.46 15.71
C THR A 461 10.50 -2.74 16.42
N GLY A 462 11.38 -2.07 15.68
CA GLY A 462 12.60 -1.46 16.23
C GLY A 462 13.46 -2.51 16.96
N ALA A 463 13.84 -2.22 18.20
CA ALA A 463 14.55 -3.17 19.07
C ALA A 463 13.63 -4.23 19.72
N GLY A 464 12.32 -4.05 19.62
CA GLY A 464 11.32 -4.97 20.16
C GLY A 464 11.16 -6.19 19.28
N THR A 465 10.36 -7.15 19.74
CA THR A 465 10.04 -8.37 18.99
C THR A 465 8.55 -8.54 18.87
N LEU A 466 8.05 -8.73 17.64
CA LEU A 466 6.70 -9.21 17.41
C LEU A 466 6.72 -10.75 17.38
N THR A 467 6.04 -11.39 18.32
CA THR A 467 5.84 -12.84 18.33
C THR A 467 4.54 -13.18 17.63
N LEU A 468 4.60 -13.96 16.55
CA LEU A 468 3.46 -14.37 15.74
C LEU A 468 3.14 -15.84 15.95
N ASN A 469 1.93 -16.11 16.42
CA ASN A 469 1.45 -17.46 16.68
C ASN A 469 0.33 -17.92 15.73
N ASN A 470 0.10 -17.17 14.65
CA ASN A 470 -0.84 -17.50 13.58
C ASN A 470 -0.31 -17.11 12.19
N THR A 471 -1.20 -17.10 11.20
CA THR A 471 -0.88 -16.80 9.80
C THR A 471 -0.68 -15.30 9.56
N VAL A 472 0.32 -14.95 8.76
CA VAL A 472 0.47 -13.62 8.17
C VAL A 472 -0.12 -13.64 6.77
N PHE A 473 -0.96 -12.67 6.43
CA PHE A 473 -1.50 -12.50 5.09
C PHE A 473 -0.97 -11.20 4.48
N ALA A 474 -0.47 -11.28 3.25
CA ALA A 474 -0.25 -10.11 2.40
C ALA A 474 -1.25 -10.14 1.24
N LEU A 475 -2.22 -9.22 1.27
CA LEU A 475 -3.38 -9.21 0.40
C LEU A 475 -3.25 -8.11 -0.64
N SER A 476 -3.04 -8.48 -1.90
CA SER A 476 -3.04 -7.52 -2.99
C SER A 476 -4.44 -6.96 -3.23
N GLN A 477 -4.55 -5.63 -3.15
CA GLN A 477 -5.77 -4.89 -3.39
C GLN A 477 -5.95 -4.60 -4.90
N ALA A 478 -7.15 -4.17 -5.28
CA ALA A 478 -7.45 -3.82 -6.67
C ALA A 478 -6.57 -2.67 -7.17
N GLY A 479 -6.14 -2.75 -8.44
CA GLY A 479 -5.35 -1.70 -9.11
C GLY A 479 -3.83 -1.81 -8.93
N THR A 480 -3.35 -2.84 -8.23
CA THR A 480 -1.91 -3.08 -8.08
C THR A 480 -1.21 -3.38 -9.42
N ASN A 481 0.05 -2.96 -9.57
CA ASN A 481 0.81 -2.99 -10.82
C ASN A 481 2.31 -3.27 -10.58
N THR A 482 3.14 -3.23 -11.63
CA THR A 482 4.58 -3.54 -11.55
C THR A 482 5.41 -2.59 -10.67
N THR A 483 4.87 -1.44 -10.30
CA THR A 483 5.52 -0.42 -9.45
C THR A 483 4.97 -0.38 -8.02
N SER A 484 3.97 -1.20 -7.71
CA SER A 484 3.37 -1.22 -6.38
C SER A 484 4.36 -1.65 -5.30
N PRO A 485 4.43 -0.95 -4.17
CA PRO A 485 5.31 -1.31 -3.07
C PRO A 485 4.81 -2.58 -2.37
N ALA A 486 5.73 -3.42 -1.89
CA ALA A 486 5.38 -4.58 -1.07
C ALA A 486 4.90 -4.15 0.32
N ALA A 487 4.03 -4.95 0.96
CA ALA A 487 3.85 -4.86 2.40
C ALA A 487 5.14 -5.29 3.11
N SER A 488 5.47 -4.68 4.25
CA SER A 488 6.75 -4.93 4.91
C SER A 488 6.62 -5.35 6.38
N ILE A 489 7.55 -6.19 6.83
CA ILE A 489 7.78 -6.51 8.25
C ILE A 489 9.27 -6.33 8.55
N SER A 490 9.60 -5.40 9.45
CA SER A 490 10.98 -5.00 9.78
C SER A 490 11.28 -5.06 11.29
N GLY A 491 12.59 -5.15 11.64
CA GLY A 491 13.10 -5.29 13.01
C GLY A 491 13.27 -6.74 13.44
N ASN A 492 12.60 -7.21 14.51
CA ASN A 492 12.69 -8.59 15.01
C ASN A 492 11.33 -9.29 15.01
N LEU A 493 11.34 -10.53 14.51
CA LEU A 493 10.17 -11.38 14.42
C LEU A 493 10.44 -12.72 15.09
N ASN A 494 9.49 -13.21 15.88
CA ASN A 494 9.55 -14.53 16.51
C ASN A 494 8.36 -15.37 16.04
N ILE A 495 8.60 -16.52 15.42
CA ILE A 495 7.56 -17.33 14.79
C ILE A 495 7.33 -18.66 15.52
N SER A 496 7.15 -18.65 16.85
CA SER A 496 7.10 -19.87 17.68
C SER A 496 6.27 -21.00 17.04
N GLY A 497 6.80 -22.22 16.88
CA GLY A 497 6.13 -23.29 16.12
C GLY A 497 6.21 -23.13 14.59
N THR A 498 5.33 -23.76 13.82
CA THR A 498 5.30 -23.60 12.35
C THR A 498 4.32 -22.50 11.96
N ARG A 499 4.78 -21.48 11.23
CA ARG A 499 3.97 -20.32 10.85
C ARG A 499 3.90 -20.11 9.35
N THR A 500 2.69 -19.84 8.89
CA THR A 500 2.38 -19.61 7.48
C THR A 500 2.39 -18.13 7.16
N PHE A 501 3.03 -17.78 6.06
CA PHE A 501 3.00 -16.45 5.46
C PHE A 501 2.39 -16.60 4.07
N ASP A 502 1.16 -16.12 3.94
CA ASP A 502 0.32 -16.19 2.76
C ASP A 502 0.44 -14.90 1.94
N ALA A 503 1.39 -14.88 1.00
CA ALA A 503 1.52 -13.78 0.05
C ALA A 503 0.62 -14.07 -1.17
N ARG A 504 -0.50 -13.37 -1.29
CA ARG A 504 -1.49 -13.63 -2.34
C ARG A 504 -1.19 -12.80 -3.59
N TYR A 505 -1.33 -13.46 -4.73
CA TYR A 505 -1.05 -12.88 -6.04
C TYR A 505 -2.03 -11.75 -6.38
N GLY A 506 -1.49 -10.61 -6.81
CA GLY A 506 -2.23 -9.39 -7.14
C GLY A 506 -2.37 -9.03 -8.61
N GLY A 507 -1.86 -9.85 -9.52
CA GLY A 507 -1.85 -9.54 -10.97
C GLY A 507 -0.45 -9.23 -11.49
N LEU A 508 0.13 -8.06 -11.16
CA LEU A 508 1.41 -7.61 -11.75
C LEU A 508 2.46 -7.14 -10.73
N THR A 509 2.18 -7.22 -9.43
CA THR A 509 3.13 -6.78 -8.40
C THR A 509 4.34 -7.72 -8.33
N PRO A 510 5.58 -7.21 -8.45
CA PRO A 510 6.78 -8.05 -8.45
C PRO A 510 7.07 -8.64 -7.07
N LEU A 511 6.61 -7.99 -6.00
CA LEU A 511 6.78 -8.41 -4.61
C LEU A 511 5.55 -8.01 -3.78
N GLN A 512 4.97 -8.94 -3.02
CA GLN A 512 3.81 -8.67 -2.17
C GLN A 512 4.18 -8.56 -0.69
N LEU A 513 5.20 -9.30 -0.26
CA LEU A 513 5.65 -9.27 1.13
C LEU A 513 7.17 -9.24 1.21
N ASP A 514 7.72 -8.17 1.78
CA ASP A 514 9.13 -8.08 2.15
C ASP A 514 9.31 -8.25 3.66
N VAL A 515 10.03 -9.30 4.06
CA VAL A 515 10.37 -9.54 5.47
C VAL A 515 11.87 -9.28 5.63
N SER A 516 12.18 -8.04 5.99
CA SER A 516 13.54 -7.61 6.36
C SER A 516 13.82 -7.82 7.85
N ALA A 517 12.79 -8.15 8.65
CA ALA A 517 12.95 -8.50 10.05
C ALA A 517 13.84 -9.75 10.23
N VAL A 518 14.61 -9.77 11.32
CA VAL A 518 15.32 -10.97 11.77
C VAL A 518 14.30 -11.96 12.33
N ILE A 519 14.07 -13.06 11.62
CA ILE A 519 13.17 -14.13 12.07
C ILE A 519 13.93 -15.06 13.04
N SER A 520 13.32 -15.33 14.18
CA SER A 520 13.82 -16.20 15.25
C SER A 520 12.82 -17.31 15.60
N ASN A 521 13.36 -18.45 16.05
CA ASN A 521 12.62 -19.67 16.46
C ASN A 521 11.69 -20.25 15.38
N GLY A 522 11.06 -21.39 15.71
CA GLY A 522 10.00 -21.98 14.89
C GLY A 522 10.44 -22.45 13.50
N ALA A 523 9.45 -22.63 12.63
CA ALA A 523 9.55 -23.09 11.25
C ALA A 523 8.68 -22.20 10.37
N PHE A 524 9.14 -21.96 9.15
CA PHE A 524 8.50 -21.02 8.23
C PHE A 524 7.78 -21.79 7.11
N THR A 525 6.58 -21.35 6.73
CA THR A 525 5.84 -21.87 5.58
C THR A 525 5.38 -20.74 4.66
N LYS A 526 5.80 -20.74 3.39
CA LYS A 526 5.27 -19.85 2.35
C LYS A 526 4.01 -20.46 1.76
N SER A 527 2.92 -19.69 1.74
CA SER A 527 1.70 -20.00 0.98
C SER A 527 1.30 -18.84 0.06
N GLY A 528 0.24 -19.03 -0.72
CA GLY A 528 -0.29 -18.03 -1.64
C GLY A 528 0.55 -17.88 -2.91
N ARG A 529 -0.09 -17.64 -4.04
CA ARG A 529 0.57 -17.63 -5.37
C ARG A 529 1.47 -16.41 -5.62
N GLY A 530 1.56 -15.46 -4.69
CA GLY A 530 2.42 -14.29 -4.79
C GLY A 530 3.89 -14.59 -4.44
N VAL A 531 4.68 -13.54 -4.44
CA VAL A 531 6.11 -13.47 -4.13
C VAL A 531 6.30 -12.91 -2.71
N ALA A 532 7.09 -13.61 -1.90
CA ALA A 532 7.62 -13.09 -0.63
C ALA A 532 9.15 -13.09 -0.66
N SER A 533 9.79 -12.13 0.01
CA SER A 533 11.24 -11.99 0.09
C SER A 533 11.71 -11.99 1.55
N PHE A 534 12.84 -12.66 1.83
CA PHE A 534 13.57 -12.53 3.10
C PHE A 534 14.93 -11.92 2.88
N SER A 535 15.17 -10.79 3.54
CA SER A 535 16.45 -10.08 3.49
C SER A 535 17.12 -9.97 4.88
N GLY A 536 16.37 -10.17 5.97
CA GLY A 536 16.88 -10.12 7.34
C GLY A 536 17.85 -11.26 7.70
N ALA A 537 18.80 -11.00 8.59
CA ALA A 537 19.80 -11.97 9.06
C ALA A 537 19.20 -13.03 9.99
N ASN A 538 18.44 -13.96 9.41
CA ASN A 538 17.61 -14.92 10.12
C ASN A 538 18.39 -15.87 11.07
N THR A 539 17.76 -16.24 12.18
CA THR A 539 18.33 -17.11 13.24
C THR A 539 17.52 -18.38 13.51
N TYR A 540 16.31 -18.51 12.95
CA TYR A 540 15.46 -19.70 13.13
C TYR A 540 16.06 -20.97 12.50
N THR A 541 15.93 -22.11 13.18
CA THR A 541 16.51 -23.40 12.71
C THR A 541 15.46 -24.43 12.29
N GLY A 542 14.17 -24.19 12.54
CA GLY A 542 13.12 -25.07 12.01
C GLY A 542 12.96 -24.90 10.50
N ASN A 543 12.35 -25.89 9.87
CA ASN A 543 12.31 -25.99 8.41
C ASN A 543 11.62 -24.79 7.74
N THR A 544 12.10 -24.41 6.56
CA THR A 544 11.44 -23.49 5.63
C THR A 544 10.72 -24.30 4.56
N THR A 545 9.40 -24.17 4.44
CA THR A 545 8.60 -24.89 3.44
C THR A 545 8.02 -23.91 2.45
N VAL A 546 8.29 -24.10 1.15
CA VAL A 546 7.52 -23.48 0.06
C VAL A 546 6.42 -24.48 -0.29
N ASN A 547 5.17 -24.14 0.04
CA ASN A 547 4.04 -25.05 -0.16
C ASN A 547 3.78 -25.35 -1.64
N SER A 548 2.98 -26.37 -1.88
CA SER A 548 2.55 -26.67 -3.24
C SER A 548 1.74 -25.49 -3.79
N ASP A 549 2.01 -25.10 -5.04
CA ASP A 549 1.28 -24.02 -5.73
C ASP A 549 1.31 -22.66 -4.97
N SER A 550 2.41 -22.38 -4.25
CA SER A 550 2.55 -21.19 -3.38
C SER A 550 3.44 -20.08 -3.95
N GLY A 551 3.48 -19.93 -5.27
CA GLY A 551 4.27 -18.87 -5.92
C GLY A 551 5.75 -18.91 -5.52
N THR A 552 6.35 -17.75 -5.29
CA THR A 552 7.80 -17.62 -5.10
C THR A 552 8.18 -17.19 -3.69
N LEU A 553 9.21 -17.84 -3.12
CA LEU A 553 9.97 -17.35 -1.99
C LEU A 553 11.36 -16.92 -2.46
N LEU A 554 11.74 -15.67 -2.21
CA LEU A 554 13.06 -15.13 -2.52
C LEU A 554 13.93 -15.15 -1.24
N ALA A 555 14.96 -15.99 -1.25
CA ALA A 555 15.99 -16.01 -0.22
C ALA A 555 17.07 -14.97 -0.57
N ASN A 556 16.83 -13.71 -0.20
CA ASN A 556 17.71 -12.57 -0.48
C ASN A 556 18.60 -12.18 0.73
N THR A 557 18.68 -13.05 1.73
CA THR A 557 19.48 -12.80 2.95
C THR A 557 20.97 -12.96 2.65
N PRO A 558 21.80 -11.89 2.73
CA PRO A 558 23.22 -11.99 2.39
C PRO A 558 24.06 -12.72 3.45
N ALA A 559 23.60 -12.73 4.71
CA ALA A 559 24.27 -13.41 5.81
C ALA A 559 23.24 -13.96 6.80
N THR A 560 22.98 -15.27 6.75
CA THR A 560 22.17 -15.97 7.74
C THR A 560 23.06 -16.82 8.64
N VAL A 561 22.79 -16.86 9.94
CA VAL A 561 23.45 -17.79 10.89
C VAL A 561 22.59 -19.04 11.14
N ALA A 562 21.34 -19.02 10.71
CA ALA A 562 20.42 -20.14 10.78
C ALA A 562 20.84 -21.32 9.88
N VAL A 563 20.70 -22.54 10.38
CA VAL A 563 20.74 -23.78 9.58
C VAL A 563 19.31 -24.31 9.45
N SER A 564 18.48 -23.62 8.66
CA SER A 564 17.12 -24.06 8.32
C SER A 564 17.13 -24.88 7.03
N ASN A 565 16.54 -26.08 7.07
CA ASN A 565 16.35 -26.89 5.87
C ASN A 565 15.16 -26.38 5.05
N TYR A 566 15.32 -26.29 3.74
CA TYR A 566 14.28 -25.84 2.81
C TYR A 566 13.63 -27.04 2.11
N THR A 567 12.31 -27.05 2.05
CA THR A 567 11.53 -27.96 1.19
C THR A 567 10.74 -27.15 0.19
N VAL A 568 10.96 -27.39 -1.11
CA VAL A 568 10.23 -26.74 -2.20
C VAL A 568 9.27 -27.75 -2.81
N ASN A 569 7.98 -27.59 -2.53
CA ASN A 569 6.94 -28.49 -3.02
C ASN A 569 6.49 -28.15 -4.44
N ALA A 570 5.75 -29.08 -5.07
CA ALA A 570 5.29 -28.99 -6.45
C ALA A 570 4.58 -27.65 -6.76
N GLY A 571 5.01 -26.93 -7.79
CA GLY A 571 4.47 -25.62 -8.17
C GLY A 571 4.91 -24.45 -7.28
N GLY A 572 5.67 -24.71 -6.21
CA GLY A 572 6.36 -23.67 -5.44
C GLY A 572 7.73 -23.35 -6.05
N ARG A 573 8.16 -22.09 -5.94
CA ARG A 573 9.45 -21.59 -6.45
C ARG A 573 10.30 -21.04 -5.31
N LEU A 574 11.57 -21.42 -5.27
CA LEU A 574 12.62 -20.81 -4.45
C LEU A 574 13.56 -20.04 -5.37
N GLY A 575 13.76 -18.76 -5.09
CA GLY A 575 14.76 -17.95 -5.78
C GLY A 575 15.53 -17.04 -4.83
N GLY A 576 16.05 -15.94 -5.36
CA GLY A 576 16.83 -14.95 -4.63
C GLY A 576 18.33 -14.99 -4.93
N THR A 577 19.07 -14.12 -4.26
CA THR A 577 20.53 -13.95 -4.42
C THR A 577 21.32 -14.15 -3.12
N GLY A 578 20.66 -14.63 -2.07
CA GLY A 578 21.22 -14.78 -0.74
C GLY A 578 21.93 -16.11 -0.48
N VAL A 579 22.16 -16.37 0.80
CA VAL A 579 22.83 -17.58 1.30
C VAL A 579 21.86 -18.40 2.15
N ILE A 580 21.68 -19.68 1.81
CA ILE A 580 20.96 -20.69 2.59
C ILE A 580 21.99 -21.64 3.21
N ARG A 581 21.91 -21.93 4.51
CA ARG A 581 22.89 -22.84 5.18
C ARG A 581 22.35 -24.23 5.51
N GLY A 582 21.03 -24.43 5.51
CA GLY A 582 20.47 -25.78 5.62
C GLY A 582 20.31 -26.45 4.27
N ALA A 583 19.99 -27.74 4.29
CA ALA A 583 19.83 -28.52 3.07
C ALA A 583 18.55 -28.10 2.32
N VAL A 584 18.57 -28.17 0.99
CA VAL A 584 17.41 -27.84 0.15
C VAL A 584 16.92 -29.09 -0.57
N SER A 585 15.66 -29.46 -0.36
CA SER A 585 14.98 -30.55 -1.09
C SER A 585 13.94 -29.96 -2.02
N VAL A 586 14.09 -30.21 -3.32
CA VAL A 586 13.16 -29.78 -4.37
C VAL A 586 12.34 -31.00 -4.77
N ASN A 587 11.04 -30.97 -4.51
CA ASN A 587 10.16 -32.12 -4.70
C ASN A 587 9.70 -32.24 -6.15
N GLY A 588 9.34 -33.47 -6.53
CA GLY A 588 8.80 -33.79 -7.84
C GLY A 588 7.41 -33.25 -8.12
N VAL A 589 6.83 -33.67 -9.24
CA VAL A 589 5.42 -33.42 -9.55
C VAL A 589 4.51 -33.99 -8.44
N GLY A 590 3.59 -33.16 -7.96
CA GLY A 590 2.56 -33.58 -7.00
C GLY A 590 1.44 -34.34 -7.69
N SER A 591 0.55 -34.98 -6.92
CA SER A 591 -0.54 -35.81 -7.47
C SER A 591 -1.51 -35.07 -8.41
N ASN A 592 -1.55 -33.74 -8.36
CA ASN A 592 -2.47 -32.88 -9.11
C ASN A 592 -1.78 -31.71 -9.85
N LEU A 593 -0.44 -31.71 -9.99
CA LEU A 593 0.30 -30.62 -10.63
C LEU A 593 1.21 -31.16 -11.73
N THR A 594 1.34 -30.38 -12.82
CA THR A 594 2.18 -30.73 -13.99
C THR A 594 3.64 -30.30 -13.84
N VAL A 595 3.96 -29.52 -12.81
CA VAL A 595 5.31 -29.00 -12.53
C VAL A 595 5.70 -29.34 -11.10
N GLY A 596 6.94 -29.80 -10.89
CA GLY A 596 7.51 -30.02 -9.57
C GLY A 596 7.88 -28.73 -8.85
N GLY A 597 8.64 -28.84 -7.77
CA GLY A 597 9.23 -27.68 -7.11
C GLY A 597 10.29 -27.06 -8.02
N ILE A 598 10.44 -25.74 -7.92
CA ILE A 598 11.30 -24.97 -8.82
C ILE A 598 12.38 -24.25 -8.02
N VAL A 599 13.63 -24.33 -8.45
CA VAL A 599 14.71 -23.44 -8.01
C VAL A 599 15.09 -22.53 -9.16
N ASN A 600 15.15 -21.23 -8.91
CA ASN A 600 15.56 -20.22 -9.89
C ASN A 600 16.31 -19.08 -9.17
N PRO A 601 17.64 -19.05 -9.24
CA PRO A 601 18.42 -17.90 -8.80
C PRO A 601 17.90 -16.60 -9.42
N GLY A 602 18.07 -15.48 -8.71
CA GLY A 602 17.61 -14.17 -9.20
C GLY A 602 16.79 -13.37 -8.18
N PRO A 603 16.95 -12.04 -8.13
CA PRO A 603 16.39 -11.20 -7.07
C PRO A 603 14.89 -10.92 -7.17
N THR A 604 14.27 -11.12 -8.34
CA THR A 604 12.91 -10.66 -8.69
C THR A 604 12.08 -11.76 -9.37
N GLY A 605 11.44 -12.62 -8.57
CA GLY A 605 10.29 -13.43 -8.97
C GLY A 605 10.39 -14.14 -10.34
N VAL A 606 9.34 -14.05 -11.16
CA VAL A 606 9.26 -14.61 -12.51
C VAL A 606 9.20 -13.44 -13.51
N ALA A 607 10.32 -12.77 -13.74
CA ALA A 607 10.42 -11.66 -14.68
C ALA A 607 11.55 -11.93 -15.70
N PRO A 608 11.44 -11.45 -16.95
CA PRO A 608 12.57 -11.48 -17.88
C PRO A 608 13.76 -10.76 -17.23
N ASN A 609 14.98 -11.25 -17.45
CA ASN A 609 16.22 -10.69 -16.90
C ASN A 609 16.38 -10.82 -15.38
N ASN A 610 15.73 -11.81 -14.77
CA ASN A 610 15.89 -12.12 -13.35
C ASN A 610 17.16 -12.95 -13.08
N THR A 611 18.33 -12.42 -13.43
CA THR A 611 19.59 -13.16 -13.24
C THR A 611 20.14 -12.97 -11.82
N GLY A 612 20.72 -14.00 -11.23
CA GLY A 612 21.37 -13.89 -9.93
C GLY A 612 22.19 -15.11 -9.51
N VAL A 613 22.83 -14.98 -8.34
CA VAL A 613 23.59 -16.07 -7.72
C VAL A 613 22.93 -16.46 -6.40
N LEU A 614 22.36 -17.67 -6.33
CA LEU A 614 21.83 -18.23 -5.09
C LEU A 614 22.85 -19.19 -4.49
N THR A 615 23.23 -18.99 -3.24
CA THR A 615 24.23 -19.84 -2.56
C THR A 615 23.58 -20.76 -1.54
N ILE A 616 23.86 -22.06 -1.63
CA ILE A 616 23.42 -23.09 -0.69
C ILE A 616 24.66 -23.73 -0.04
N ASN A 617 24.92 -23.36 1.20
CA ASN A 617 26.02 -23.88 2.01
C ASN A 617 25.71 -25.24 2.66
N SER A 618 25.07 -26.13 1.91
CA SER A 618 24.64 -27.47 2.35
C SER A 618 24.33 -28.36 1.15
N ASN A 619 23.66 -29.48 1.37
CA ASN A 619 23.24 -30.40 0.32
C ASN A 619 22.00 -29.86 -0.42
N VAL A 620 21.91 -30.18 -1.72
CA VAL A 620 20.74 -29.92 -2.56
C VAL A 620 20.25 -31.22 -3.17
N THR A 621 18.96 -31.52 -3.08
CA THR A 621 18.36 -32.70 -3.71
C THR A 621 17.28 -32.26 -4.69
N PHE A 622 17.48 -32.53 -5.97
CA PHE A 622 16.45 -32.43 -7.01
C PHE A 622 15.79 -33.79 -7.18
N ASN A 623 14.58 -33.95 -6.66
CA ASN A 623 13.80 -35.18 -6.82
C ASN A 623 13.29 -35.33 -8.26
N ALA A 624 12.85 -36.53 -8.62
CA ALA A 624 12.26 -36.81 -9.92
C ALA A 624 11.06 -35.88 -10.21
N GLY A 625 11.10 -35.11 -11.30
CA GLY A 625 10.09 -34.11 -11.67
C GLY A 625 10.33 -32.71 -11.09
N ALA A 626 11.36 -32.51 -10.25
CA ALA A 626 11.80 -31.17 -9.81
C ALA A 626 12.40 -30.38 -10.97
N LEU A 627 12.36 -29.05 -10.88
CA LEU A 627 12.81 -28.15 -11.95
C LEU A 627 13.90 -27.20 -11.46
N PHE A 628 14.97 -27.07 -12.24
CA PHE A 628 15.95 -26.01 -12.12
C PHE A 628 15.76 -25.03 -13.29
N GLU A 629 15.39 -23.79 -12.99
CA GLU A 629 15.19 -22.74 -14.00
C GLU A 629 16.35 -21.76 -14.00
N VAL A 630 16.92 -21.52 -15.18
CA VAL A 630 18.10 -20.66 -15.39
C VAL A 630 17.88 -19.65 -16.51
N ASP A 631 18.06 -18.37 -16.21
CA ASP A 631 18.06 -17.29 -17.19
C ASP A 631 19.47 -17.09 -17.77
N ILE A 632 19.58 -17.00 -19.10
CA ILE A 632 20.83 -16.80 -19.85
C ILE A 632 20.67 -15.64 -20.83
N ASN A 633 21.09 -14.45 -20.41
CA ASN A 633 20.96 -13.20 -21.17
C ASN A 633 22.31 -12.62 -21.63
N GLY A 634 23.41 -13.29 -21.31
CA GLY A 634 24.79 -12.91 -21.63
C GLY A 634 25.78 -13.86 -20.93
N THR A 635 27.06 -13.50 -20.90
CA THR A 635 28.16 -14.39 -20.49
C THR A 635 28.71 -14.10 -19.08
N THR A 636 28.18 -13.11 -18.38
CA THR A 636 28.60 -12.72 -17.03
C THR A 636 27.72 -13.34 -15.95
N VAL A 637 28.35 -14.07 -15.02
CA VAL A 637 27.64 -14.74 -13.93
C VAL A 637 26.91 -13.76 -13.01
N GLY A 638 25.69 -14.10 -12.60
CA GLY A 638 24.86 -13.32 -11.68
C GLY A 638 24.19 -12.10 -12.30
N THR A 639 24.88 -11.35 -13.17
CA THR A 639 24.32 -10.15 -13.80
C THR A 639 23.75 -10.39 -15.19
N GLU A 640 24.20 -11.43 -15.88
CA GLU A 640 23.71 -11.78 -17.23
C GLU A 640 23.26 -13.23 -17.34
N TYR A 641 23.69 -14.13 -16.43
CA TYR A 641 23.11 -15.46 -16.33
C TYR A 641 23.03 -15.97 -14.88
N ASP A 642 22.13 -16.91 -14.64
CA ASP A 642 21.89 -17.51 -13.31
C ASP A 642 22.98 -18.50 -12.88
N GLN A 643 23.30 -18.48 -11.59
CA GLN A 643 24.13 -19.51 -10.97
C GLN A 643 23.59 -19.97 -9.62
N LEU A 644 23.55 -21.29 -9.45
CA LEU A 644 23.34 -21.94 -8.17
C LEU A 644 24.68 -22.41 -7.62
N VAL A 645 25.14 -21.83 -6.50
CA VAL A 645 26.37 -22.24 -5.82
C VAL A 645 26.02 -23.22 -4.71
N VAL A 646 26.70 -24.37 -4.65
CA VAL A 646 26.44 -25.42 -3.65
C VAL A 646 27.75 -25.91 -3.02
N THR A 647 27.87 -25.87 -1.69
CA THR A 647 29.07 -26.37 -0.99
C THR A 647 28.95 -27.83 -0.54
N GLY A 648 27.73 -28.34 -0.31
CA GLY A 648 27.45 -29.76 -0.02
C GLY A 648 27.16 -30.59 -1.26
N THR A 649 26.70 -31.83 -1.10
CA THR A 649 26.37 -32.75 -2.20
C THR A 649 25.14 -32.26 -2.97
N VAL A 650 25.21 -32.27 -4.30
CA VAL A 650 24.03 -32.13 -5.17
C VAL A 650 23.57 -33.51 -5.60
N THR A 651 22.34 -33.89 -5.27
CA THR A 651 21.72 -35.15 -5.68
C THR A 651 20.66 -34.89 -6.74
N ILE A 652 20.85 -35.48 -7.92
CA ILE A 652 19.89 -35.41 -9.03
C ILE A 652 19.24 -36.78 -9.18
N VAL A 653 17.97 -36.90 -8.78
CA VAL A 653 17.27 -38.18 -8.80
C VAL A 653 16.77 -38.49 -10.22
N GLY A 654 17.14 -39.67 -10.72
CA GLY A 654 16.66 -40.24 -11.97
C GLY A 654 16.38 -41.73 -11.84
N ASN A 655 15.47 -42.25 -12.66
CA ASN A 655 15.19 -43.69 -12.79
C ASN A 655 15.69 -44.25 -14.13
N ALA A 656 16.00 -45.55 -14.16
CA ALA A 656 16.61 -46.25 -15.30
C ALA A 656 15.83 -46.17 -16.62
N SER A 657 14.53 -45.85 -16.58
CA SER A 657 13.67 -45.59 -17.76
C SER A 657 13.12 -44.17 -17.70
N PRO A 658 13.88 -43.15 -18.17
CA PRO A 658 13.59 -41.75 -17.92
C PRO A 658 12.39 -41.19 -18.72
N SER A 659 11.57 -40.37 -18.07
CA SER A 659 10.45 -39.58 -18.56
C SER A 659 10.42 -38.23 -17.82
N ASN A 660 9.63 -37.27 -18.33
CA ASN A 660 9.43 -35.97 -17.69
C ASN A 660 8.88 -36.04 -16.26
N SER A 661 8.16 -37.11 -15.90
CA SER A 661 7.62 -37.32 -14.55
C SER A 661 8.56 -38.06 -13.60
N ASN A 662 9.65 -38.66 -14.08
CA ASN A 662 10.50 -39.54 -13.28
C ASN A 662 12.01 -39.15 -13.26
N THR A 663 12.35 -37.97 -13.78
CA THR A 663 13.70 -37.38 -13.75
C THR A 663 13.63 -35.89 -13.40
N ALA A 664 14.68 -35.35 -12.76
CA ALA A 664 14.80 -33.91 -12.55
C ALA A 664 15.03 -33.17 -13.88
N MET A 665 14.50 -31.96 -13.98
CA MET A 665 14.41 -31.20 -15.22
C MET A 665 15.16 -29.87 -15.12
N ILE A 666 15.60 -29.34 -16.26
CA ILE A 666 16.14 -27.98 -16.40
C ILE A 666 15.37 -27.24 -17.50
N ASN A 667 15.12 -25.96 -17.27
CA ASN A 667 14.48 -25.04 -18.22
C ASN A 667 14.95 -23.61 -17.95
N GLY A 668 14.41 -22.62 -18.65
CA GLY A 668 14.60 -21.21 -18.37
C GLY A 668 14.53 -20.37 -19.64
N THR A 669 15.02 -19.14 -19.56
CA THR A 669 14.91 -18.17 -20.66
C THR A 669 16.26 -17.83 -21.29
N THR A 670 16.23 -17.48 -22.57
CA THR A 670 17.33 -16.78 -23.24
C THR A 670 16.78 -15.44 -23.75
N GLY A 671 17.05 -14.37 -23.00
CA GLY A 671 16.46 -13.05 -23.22
C GLY A 671 17.37 -12.06 -23.96
N ASN A 672 16.86 -10.83 -24.16
CA ASN A 672 17.55 -9.68 -24.76
C ASN A 672 18.11 -9.89 -26.17
N GLY A 673 17.58 -10.86 -26.94
CA GLY A 673 18.14 -11.19 -28.25
C GLY A 673 19.54 -11.78 -28.17
N PHE A 674 19.95 -12.29 -27.00
CA PHE A 674 21.24 -12.95 -26.83
C PHE A 674 21.31 -14.20 -27.72
N GLN A 675 22.38 -14.32 -28.49
CA GLN A 675 22.64 -15.41 -29.42
C GLN A 675 23.91 -16.14 -28.97
N PRO A 676 23.80 -17.18 -28.10
CA PRO A 676 24.97 -17.91 -27.61
C PRO A 676 25.76 -18.53 -28.77
N ASN A 677 27.07 -18.29 -28.81
CA ASN A 677 27.98 -18.79 -29.82
C ASN A 677 28.30 -20.27 -29.60
N ASN A 678 27.99 -21.09 -30.60
CA ASN A 678 28.22 -22.53 -30.54
C ASN A 678 29.70 -22.87 -30.33
N GLY A 679 29.99 -23.76 -29.37
CA GLY A 679 31.35 -24.21 -29.05
C GLY A 679 32.25 -23.18 -28.37
N VAL A 680 31.77 -21.96 -28.15
CA VAL A 680 32.50 -20.87 -27.48
C VAL A 680 31.85 -20.52 -26.15
N ASP A 681 30.55 -20.21 -26.16
CA ASP A 681 29.86 -19.75 -24.96
C ASP A 681 29.46 -20.92 -24.06
N ALA A 682 29.94 -20.87 -22.81
CA ALA A 682 29.72 -21.88 -21.77
C ALA A 682 29.24 -21.21 -20.48
N PHE A 683 28.22 -21.80 -19.85
CA PHE A 683 27.56 -21.24 -18.67
C PHE A 683 27.66 -22.21 -17.50
N LYS A 684 28.40 -21.83 -16.45
CA LYS A 684 28.51 -22.61 -15.21
C LYS A 684 27.32 -22.28 -14.32
N VAL A 685 26.18 -22.91 -14.63
CA VAL A 685 24.89 -22.64 -13.98
C VAL A 685 24.74 -23.34 -12.63
N LEU A 686 25.48 -24.43 -12.40
CA LEU A 686 25.65 -25.01 -11.06
C LEU A 686 27.14 -25.01 -10.72
N ASP A 687 27.50 -24.24 -9.71
CA ASP A 687 28.84 -24.17 -9.14
C ASP A 687 28.94 -25.01 -7.88
N LYS A 688 29.74 -26.07 -7.96
CA LYS A 688 30.03 -26.96 -6.86
C LYS A 688 31.47 -26.69 -6.41
N SER A 689 31.66 -26.35 -5.14
CA SER A 689 33.00 -26.10 -4.54
C SER A 689 33.47 -27.21 -3.57
N GLY A 690 33.10 -28.49 -3.82
CA GLY A 690 33.23 -29.57 -2.81
C GLY A 690 32.78 -30.98 -3.28
N ALA A 691 32.03 -31.75 -2.44
CA ALA A 691 31.63 -33.15 -2.71
C ALA A 691 30.87 -33.39 -4.04
N ALA A 692 30.97 -34.60 -4.62
CA ALA A 692 30.46 -34.91 -5.97
C ALA A 692 28.96 -34.58 -6.22
N ILE A 693 28.62 -34.22 -7.46
CA ILE A 693 27.23 -34.33 -7.95
C ILE A 693 26.91 -35.82 -8.06
N VAL A 694 25.91 -36.27 -7.30
CA VAL A 694 25.42 -37.64 -7.35
C VAL A 694 24.27 -37.70 -8.35
N ILE A 695 24.53 -38.35 -9.47
CA ILE A 695 23.58 -38.52 -10.57
C ILE A 695 22.91 -39.89 -10.46
N GLY A 696 21.57 -39.91 -10.36
CA GLY A 696 20.78 -41.14 -10.36
C GLY A 696 20.80 -41.88 -11.71
N ALA A 697 20.28 -43.11 -11.73
CA ALA A 697 20.17 -43.90 -12.96
C ALA A 697 19.33 -43.13 -14.00
N GLY A 698 19.88 -42.75 -15.16
CA GLY A 698 19.13 -42.01 -16.20
C GLY A 698 19.76 -40.70 -16.71
N GLY A 699 20.85 -40.22 -16.08
CA GLY A 699 21.82 -39.30 -16.72
C GLY A 699 21.62 -37.79 -16.53
N GLY A 700 21.50 -37.29 -15.30
CA GLY A 700 21.52 -35.85 -14.99
C GLY A 700 20.18 -35.15 -15.25
N PHE A 701 20.20 -33.82 -15.37
CA PHE A 701 19.01 -33.04 -15.73
C PHE A 701 18.56 -33.29 -17.18
N ARG A 702 17.25 -33.33 -17.41
CA ARG A 702 16.64 -33.35 -18.75
C ARG A 702 15.94 -32.04 -19.09
N SER A 703 15.84 -31.72 -20.36
CA SER A 703 15.03 -30.57 -20.82
C SER A 703 13.55 -30.75 -20.46
N GLN A 704 12.88 -29.69 -20.03
CA GLN A 704 11.42 -29.69 -19.82
C GLN A 704 10.63 -29.77 -21.12
N LEU A 705 11.14 -29.12 -22.16
CA LEU A 705 10.61 -29.19 -23.53
C LEU A 705 11.36 -30.28 -24.30
N ALA A 706 10.65 -31.08 -25.09
CA ALA A 706 11.29 -32.09 -25.92
C ALA A 706 12.21 -31.42 -26.95
N PRO A 707 13.49 -31.82 -27.08
CA PRO A 707 14.34 -31.29 -28.13
C PRO A 707 13.80 -31.70 -29.51
N PRO A 708 14.03 -30.89 -30.56
CA PRO A 708 13.74 -31.28 -31.94
C PRO A 708 14.43 -32.61 -32.29
N LEU A 709 13.75 -33.46 -33.07
CA LEU A 709 14.26 -34.78 -33.49
C LEU A 709 15.49 -34.63 -34.43
N PRO A 710 16.43 -35.61 -34.47
CA PRO A 710 16.40 -36.94 -33.84
C PRO A 710 17.12 -37.01 -32.48
N GLN A 711 16.46 -37.68 -31.53
CA GLN A 711 17.03 -38.05 -30.23
C GLN A 711 17.94 -39.28 -30.35
N THR A 712 19.24 -39.13 -30.13
CA THR A 712 20.13 -40.28 -29.92
C THR A 712 21.10 -40.15 -28.74
N SER A 713 21.04 -39.11 -27.89
CA SER A 713 21.84 -39.12 -26.65
C SER A 713 21.29 -38.34 -25.45
N PRO A 714 21.48 -38.85 -24.22
CA PRO A 714 21.08 -38.22 -22.96
C PRO A 714 22.01 -37.06 -22.51
N THR A 715 22.66 -36.34 -23.44
CA THR A 715 23.77 -35.41 -23.14
C THR A 715 23.47 -33.93 -23.43
N THR A 716 22.30 -33.60 -23.98
CA THR A 716 21.90 -32.22 -24.31
C THR A 716 20.61 -31.79 -23.60
N VAL A 717 20.49 -30.47 -23.35
CA VAL A 717 19.31 -29.82 -22.78
C VAL A 717 18.97 -28.57 -23.59
N THR A 718 17.72 -28.11 -23.49
CA THR A 718 17.24 -26.91 -24.19
C THR A 718 16.81 -25.87 -23.16
N ILE A 719 17.36 -24.66 -23.26
CA ILE A 719 17.02 -23.50 -22.41
C ILE A 719 16.70 -22.33 -23.33
N GLY A 720 15.54 -21.68 -23.15
CA GLY A 720 15.10 -20.59 -24.02
C GLY A 720 15.03 -20.94 -25.51
N GLY A 721 14.95 -22.23 -25.85
CA GLY A 721 15.01 -22.73 -27.23
C GLY A 721 16.43 -23.05 -27.74
N LYS A 722 17.50 -22.54 -27.12
CA LYS A 722 18.88 -22.88 -27.48
C LYS A 722 19.26 -24.26 -26.93
N THR A 723 19.96 -25.06 -27.74
CA THR A 723 20.48 -26.38 -27.33
C THR A 723 21.87 -26.26 -26.72
N TYR A 724 22.08 -26.95 -25.60
CA TYR A 724 23.34 -27.01 -24.88
C TYR A 724 23.75 -28.46 -24.64
N THR A 725 25.04 -28.75 -24.73
CA THR A 725 25.58 -29.96 -24.12
C THR A 725 25.77 -29.74 -22.63
N THR A 726 25.47 -30.76 -21.83
CA THR A 726 25.71 -30.75 -20.39
C THR A 726 27.04 -31.42 -20.11
N SER A 727 27.92 -30.71 -19.41
CA SER A 727 29.11 -31.32 -18.82
C SER A 727 28.96 -31.31 -17.31
N TYR A 728 29.19 -32.49 -16.73
CA TYR A 728 29.33 -32.68 -15.28
C TYR A 728 30.82 -32.85 -14.87
N ASN A 729 31.78 -32.74 -15.83
CA ASN A 729 33.25 -32.90 -15.64
C ASN A 729 34.12 -32.36 -16.83
N THR A 730 35.10 -31.49 -16.53
CA THR A 730 36.30 -30.94 -17.23
C THR A 730 36.38 -30.76 -18.77
N ASN A 731 36.53 -29.51 -19.24
CA ASN A 731 37.61 -29.02 -20.16
C ASN A 731 37.39 -27.59 -20.69
N VAL A 732 37.04 -26.64 -19.83
CA VAL A 732 37.27 -25.19 -20.05
C VAL A 732 37.61 -24.64 -18.66
N GLY A 733 38.75 -23.95 -18.52
CA GLY A 733 39.37 -23.73 -17.20
C GLY A 733 38.52 -22.91 -16.21
N LEU A 734 37.79 -23.61 -15.32
CA LEU A 734 37.29 -23.18 -14.01
C LEU A 734 37.11 -24.48 -13.16
N ASN A 735 38.07 -24.76 -12.26
CA ASN A 735 38.30 -26.03 -11.53
C ASN A 735 37.27 -26.29 -10.40
N ASP A 736 36.68 -27.48 -10.23
CA ASP A 736 37.22 -28.57 -9.36
C ASP A 736 36.74 -30.02 -9.73
N GLY A 737 35.94 -30.17 -10.80
CA GLY A 737 35.61 -31.47 -11.39
C GLY A 737 34.21 -32.05 -11.13
N ASN A 738 33.22 -31.28 -10.65
CA ASN A 738 31.81 -31.73 -10.56
C ASN A 738 30.78 -30.58 -10.72
N ASP A 739 30.93 -29.69 -11.69
CA ASP A 739 29.98 -28.58 -11.96
C ASP A 739 28.95 -28.95 -13.03
N LEU A 740 27.79 -28.27 -13.11
CA LEU A 740 26.96 -28.30 -14.33
C LEU A 740 27.32 -27.12 -15.23
N VAL A 741 27.98 -27.42 -16.34
CA VAL A 741 28.30 -26.46 -17.39
C VAL A 741 27.44 -26.72 -18.62
N LEU A 742 26.76 -25.69 -19.09
CA LEU A 742 25.99 -25.70 -20.34
C LEU A 742 26.85 -25.10 -21.46
N GLN A 743 27.27 -25.91 -22.42
CA GLN A 743 28.02 -25.44 -23.58
C GLN A 743 27.06 -25.31 -24.78
N ALA A 744 26.94 -24.10 -25.34
CA ALA A 744 26.10 -23.85 -26.50
C ALA A 744 26.53 -24.72 -27.69
N VAL A 745 25.57 -25.38 -28.34
CA VAL A 745 25.82 -26.21 -29.54
C VAL A 745 24.78 -25.95 -30.62
N ALA A 746 25.16 -26.29 -31.85
CA ALA A 746 24.28 -26.21 -33.00
C ALA A 746 23.12 -27.20 -32.85
N ALA A 747 21.90 -26.73 -33.13
CA ALA A 747 20.72 -27.56 -33.29
C ALA A 747 20.37 -27.74 -34.77
N THR A 748 19.62 -28.79 -35.09
CA THR A 748 18.95 -28.91 -36.39
C THR A 748 17.57 -28.30 -36.29
N ARG A 749 17.28 -27.32 -37.15
CA ARG A 749 15.98 -26.63 -37.26
C ARG A 749 15.34 -27.04 -38.57
N VAL A 750 14.21 -27.71 -38.48
CA VAL A 750 13.45 -28.15 -39.65
C VAL A 750 12.33 -27.14 -39.90
N TRP A 751 12.28 -26.57 -41.09
CA TRP A 751 11.19 -25.67 -41.48
C TRP A 751 9.92 -26.49 -41.76
N GLU A 752 8.85 -26.14 -41.06
CA GLU A 752 7.51 -26.71 -41.23
C GLU A 752 6.45 -25.65 -41.59
N GLY A 753 6.77 -24.36 -41.45
CA GLY A 753 5.93 -23.25 -41.91
C GLY A 753 4.49 -23.32 -41.40
N ASP A 754 4.31 -23.73 -40.13
CA ASP A 754 3.02 -24.06 -39.51
C ASP A 754 1.93 -23.05 -39.89
N SER A 755 0.93 -23.54 -40.62
CA SER A 755 -0.25 -22.79 -41.03
C SER A 755 -1.52 -23.26 -40.31
N VAL A 756 -1.40 -24.07 -39.25
CA VAL A 756 -2.55 -24.55 -38.47
C VAL A 756 -2.98 -23.53 -37.43
N GLY A 757 -3.72 -22.52 -37.90
CA GLY A 757 -4.70 -21.79 -37.10
C GLY A 757 -4.14 -20.82 -36.07
N VAL A 758 -4.08 -19.55 -36.48
CA VAL A 758 -3.83 -18.32 -35.71
C VAL A 758 -2.36 -17.83 -35.82
N LEU A 759 -2.10 -17.01 -36.86
CA LEU A 759 -0.92 -16.13 -37.07
C LEU A 759 0.32 -16.71 -37.80
N GLY A 760 0.20 -17.77 -38.60
CA GLY A 760 1.30 -18.22 -39.47
C GLY A 760 1.75 -17.11 -40.44
N ASN A 761 2.98 -16.63 -40.27
CA ASN A 761 3.68 -15.72 -41.17
C ASN A 761 4.89 -16.47 -41.75
N ASP A 762 5.51 -15.98 -42.82
CA ASP A 762 6.62 -16.69 -43.46
C ASP A 762 8.00 -16.35 -42.85
N LEU A 763 8.03 -15.79 -41.64
CA LEU A 763 9.23 -15.20 -41.02
C LEU A 763 10.05 -16.22 -40.24
N TRP A 764 11.37 -16.21 -40.39
CA TRP A 764 12.29 -17.11 -39.66
C TRP A 764 12.34 -16.82 -38.16
N SER A 765 12.09 -15.58 -37.74
CA SER A 765 12.02 -15.18 -36.33
C SER A 765 10.81 -15.75 -35.59
N ASN A 766 9.76 -16.18 -36.30
CA ASN A 766 8.61 -16.82 -35.70
C ASN A 766 8.91 -18.31 -35.46
N GLY A 767 9.07 -18.66 -34.18
CA GLY A 767 9.42 -20.01 -33.76
C GLY A 767 8.45 -21.09 -34.26
N ALA A 768 7.15 -20.77 -34.37
CA ALA A 768 6.13 -21.71 -34.84
C ALA A 768 6.36 -22.24 -36.25
N ASN A 769 7.19 -21.58 -37.06
CA ASN A 769 7.51 -22.04 -38.41
C ASN A 769 8.56 -23.16 -38.45
N TRP A 770 9.12 -23.51 -37.29
CA TRP A 770 10.18 -24.49 -37.15
C TRP A 770 9.73 -25.62 -36.24
N THR A 771 10.04 -26.86 -36.62
CA THR A 771 9.72 -28.03 -35.81
C THR A 771 10.23 -27.87 -34.37
N GLY A 772 9.27 -27.91 -33.44
CA GLY A 772 9.52 -27.68 -32.02
C GLY A 772 9.31 -26.23 -31.55
N ASP A 773 8.70 -25.38 -32.38
CA ASP A 773 8.29 -23.99 -32.09
C ASP A 773 9.43 -23.04 -31.67
N VAL A 774 10.62 -23.23 -32.24
CA VAL A 774 11.82 -22.46 -31.86
C VAL A 774 12.55 -21.94 -33.09
N ALA A 775 12.72 -20.61 -33.13
CA ALA A 775 13.46 -19.93 -34.19
C ALA A 775 14.97 -20.30 -34.20
N PRO A 776 15.66 -20.16 -35.34
CA PRO A 776 17.07 -20.45 -35.48
C PRO A 776 17.97 -19.58 -34.59
N PHE A 777 19.02 -20.18 -34.05
CA PHE A 777 20.12 -19.48 -33.41
C PHE A 777 21.38 -19.48 -34.30
N ASN A 778 22.29 -18.56 -34.03
CA ASN A 778 23.58 -18.54 -34.72
C ASN A 778 24.31 -19.88 -34.60
N GLY A 779 24.73 -20.39 -35.76
CA GLY A 779 25.43 -21.65 -35.97
C GLY A 779 24.52 -22.88 -36.06
N ASP A 780 23.19 -22.74 -36.10
CA ASP A 780 22.27 -23.88 -36.28
C ASP A 780 22.33 -24.46 -37.72
N HIS A 781 21.92 -25.71 -37.87
CA HIS A 781 21.68 -26.36 -39.16
C HIS A 781 20.22 -26.16 -39.58
N LEU A 782 19.97 -25.48 -40.68
CA LEU A 782 18.61 -25.25 -41.18
C LEU A 782 18.28 -26.27 -42.27
N VAL A 783 17.14 -26.94 -42.14
CA VAL A 783 16.70 -28.02 -43.02
C VAL A 783 15.30 -27.72 -43.53
N PHE A 784 15.15 -27.73 -44.84
CA PHE A 784 13.90 -27.48 -45.56
C PHE A 784 13.46 -28.79 -46.21
N THR A 785 12.28 -29.29 -45.85
CA THR A 785 11.78 -30.61 -46.26
C THR A 785 10.35 -30.53 -46.78
N ASP A 786 9.75 -31.64 -47.20
CA ASP A 786 8.33 -31.66 -47.61
C ASP A 786 7.33 -31.38 -46.45
N LEU A 787 7.81 -31.21 -45.21
CA LEU A 787 6.95 -30.84 -44.07
C LEU A 787 6.44 -29.40 -44.15
N GLY A 788 7.17 -28.49 -44.80
CA GLY A 788 6.76 -27.09 -44.89
C GLY A 788 5.86 -26.75 -46.07
N VAL A 789 5.42 -25.49 -46.13
CA VAL A 789 4.66 -24.97 -47.28
C VAL A 789 5.58 -24.85 -48.50
N LEU A 790 5.50 -25.84 -49.39
CA LEU A 790 6.27 -25.88 -50.63
C LEU A 790 5.77 -24.83 -51.64
N ASN A 791 6.70 -24.20 -52.36
CA ASN A 791 6.44 -23.10 -53.30
C ASN A 791 5.76 -21.86 -52.68
N GLY A 792 5.78 -21.71 -51.35
CA GLY A 792 5.42 -20.50 -50.62
C GLY A 792 6.64 -19.65 -50.24
N PRO A 793 6.46 -18.41 -49.76
CA PRO A 793 7.58 -17.58 -49.29
C PRO A 793 8.21 -18.20 -48.04
N SER A 794 9.54 -18.19 -47.94
CA SER A 794 10.24 -18.34 -46.65
C SER A 794 11.18 -17.15 -46.52
N VAL A 795 10.98 -16.33 -45.49
CA VAL A 795 11.60 -15.01 -45.36
C VAL A 795 12.50 -15.00 -44.13
N ASN A 796 13.81 -14.94 -44.36
CA ASN A 796 14.75 -14.66 -43.29
C ASN A 796 14.64 -13.18 -42.88
N ASP A 797 14.08 -12.90 -41.72
CA ASP A 797 13.99 -11.57 -41.13
C ASP A 797 14.99 -11.37 -39.98
N LEU A 798 15.81 -12.38 -39.67
CA LEU A 798 16.85 -12.31 -38.66
C LEU A 798 18.07 -11.56 -39.21
N THR A 799 18.68 -10.70 -38.40
CA THR A 799 19.87 -9.93 -38.78
C THR A 799 21.13 -10.61 -38.25
N GLY A 800 22.18 -10.68 -39.09
CA GLY A 800 23.45 -11.30 -38.70
C GLY A 800 23.34 -12.80 -38.37
N LEU A 801 22.40 -13.49 -39.02
CA LEU A 801 22.20 -14.92 -38.83
C LEU A 801 23.35 -15.71 -39.48
N ASP A 802 24.12 -16.37 -38.63
CA ASP A 802 25.11 -17.35 -39.06
C ASP A 802 24.48 -18.75 -39.03
N VAL A 803 24.73 -19.58 -40.02
CA VAL A 803 24.26 -20.97 -40.04
C VAL A 803 25.41 -21.93 -40.29
N ALA A 804 25.31 -23.13 -39.72
CA ALA A 804 26.26 -24.20 -40.00
C ALA A 804 26.03 -24.79 -41.39
N THR A 805 24.78 -25.14 -41.72
CA THR A 805 24.39 -25.61 -43.05
C THR A 805 22.99 -25.16 -43.39
N LEU A 806 22.72 -24.97 -44.67
CA LEU A 806 21.39 -24.84 -45.25
C LEU A 806 21.12 -26.08 -46.11
N SER A 807 20.16 -26.91 -45.74
CA SER A 807 19.87 -28.17 -46.44
C SER A 807 18.46 -28.17 -47.02
N PHE A 808 18.32 -28.62 -48.26
CA PHE A 808 17.04 -28.86 -48.92
C PHE A 808 16.89 -30.34 -49.23
N ASP A 809 15.79 -30.92 -48.78
CA ASP A 809 15.42 -32.31 -49.03
C ASP A 809 13.92 -32.39 -49.36
N THR A 810 13.56 -31.97 -50.58
CA THR A 810 12.17 -31.84 -51.03
C THR A 810 11.86 -32.76 -52.20
N THR A 811 10.86 -33.63 -52.08
CA THR A 811 10.40 -34.54 -53.15
C THR A 811 9.19 -34.00 -53.91
N LEU A 812 8.40 -33.12 -53.29
CA LEU A 812 7.08 -32.70 -53.82
C LEU A 812 7.06 -31.28 -54.42
N GLY A 813 8.17 -30.54 -54.28
CA GLY A 813 8.28 -29.14 -54.68
C GLY A 813 9.62 -28.53 -54.30
N GLY A 814 9.69 -27.20 -54.22
CA GLY A 814 10.89 -26.49 -53.79
C GLY A 814 10.58 -25.25 -52.97
N TYR A 815 11.65 -24.64 -52.45
CA TYR A 815 11.61 -23.41 -51.67
C TYR A 815 12.16 -22.22 -52.44
N ASP A 816 11.68 -21.02 -52.10
CA ASP A 816 12.33 -19.76 -52.44
C ASP A 816 12.65 -18.99 -51.15
N LEU A 817 13.93 -19.00 -50.75
CA LEU A 817 14.38 -18.33 -49.54
C LEU A 817 14.71 -16.87 -49.84
N THR A 818 14.02 -15.95 -49.18
CA THR A 818 14.13 -14.49 -49.41
C THR A 818 14.48 -13.77 -48.11
N GLY A 819 14.76 -12.47 -48.18
CA GLY A 819 14.99 -11.62 -47.00
C GLY A 819 16.46 -11.31 -46.73
N ASN A 820 16.82 -11.22 -45.46
CA ASN A 820 18.15 -10.86 -44.97
C ASN A 820 19.21 -11.90 -45.33
N GLU A 821 20.44 -11.43 -45.42
CA GLU A 821 21.63 -12.26 -45.66
C GLU A 821 21.81 -13.37 -44.62
N VAL A 822 22.34 -14.50 -45.08
CA VAL A 822 22.81 -15.61 -44.23
C VAL A 822 24.32 -15.80 -44.40
N VAL A 823 25.02 -15.97 -43.29
CA VAL A 823 26.47 -16.25 -43.29
C VAL A 823 26.73 -17.74 -43.01
N LEU A 824 27.50 -18.38 -43.87
CA LEU A 824 27.92 -19.78 -43.76
C LEU A 824 29.28 -19.84 -43.06
N LYS A 825 29.35 -20.44 -41.86
CA LYS A 825 30.54 -20.39 -40.98
C LYS A 825 31.18 -21.73 -40.60
N SER A 826 30.57 -22.88 -40.91
CA SER A 826 31.06 -24.17 -40.40
C SER A 826 31.92 -24.95 -41.41
N THR A 827 32.93 -25.68 -40.94
CA THR A 827 33.88 -26.41 -41.81
C THR A 827 33.18 -27.52 -42.60
N GLY A 828 33.21 -27.44 -43.94
CA GLY A 828 32.47 -28.36 -44.82
C GLY A 828 30.96 -28.12 -44.85
N GLY A 829 30.48 -27.13 -44.11
CA GLY A 829 29.14 -26.60 -44.18
C GLY A 829 28.96 -25.66 -45.37
N GLY A 830 27.72 -25.47 -45.75
CA GLY A 830 27.33 -24.64 -46.87
C GLY A 830 25.90 -24.96 -47.25
N ILE A 831 25.58 -24.89 -48.55
CA ILE A 831 24.24 -25.21 -49.03
C ILE A 831 24.25 -26.62 -49.64
N VAL A 832 23.37 -27.49 -49.14
CA VAL A 832 23.22 -28.86 -49.62
C VAL A 832 21.82 -29.02 -50.18
N ASN A 833 21.71 -29.13 -51.51
CA ASN A 833 20.47 -29.51 -52.18
C ASN A 833 20.48 -31.01 -52.44
N VAL A 834 19.84 -31.78 -51.57
CA VAL A 834 19.75 -33.24 -51.68
C VAL A 834 18.89 -33.61 -52.89
N GLN A 835 17.73 -32.98 -53.02
CA GLN A 835 16.76 -33.19 -54.08
C GLN A 835 15.78 -32.01 -54.19
N GLY A 836 14.98 -32.01 -55.25
CA GLY A 836 14.05 -30.92 -55.55
C GLY A 836 14.71 -29.74 -56.27
N ASN A 837 13.89 -28.77 -56.64
CA ASN A 837 14.31 -27.55 -57.34
C ASN A 837 14.16 -26.35 -56.42
N ASN A 838 15.24 -25.91 -55.79
CA ASN A 838 15.21 -24.90 -54.73
C ASN A 838 15.93 -23.61 -55.15
N THR A 839 15.43 -22.49 -54.66
CA THR A 839 15.91 -21.14 -54.93
C THR A 839 16.32 -20.45 -53.63
N VAL A 840 17.48 -19.79 -53.64
CA VAL A 840 17.98 -18.94 -52.56
C VAL A 840 18.14 -17.53 -53.12
N SER A 841 17.14 -16.69 -52.86
CA SER A 841 17.06 -15.30 -53.31
C SER A 841 17.66 -14.30 -52.33
N LEU A 842 17.86 -14.69 -51.07
CA LEU A 842 18.66 -13.92 -50.10
C LEU A 842 20.17 -13.96 -50.44
N ASN A 843 20.90 -12.97 -49.94
CA ASN A 843 22.37 -12.91 -50.09
C ASN A 843 23.05 -13.96 -49.19
N VAL A 844 24.20 -14.47 -49.64
CA VAL A 844 24.96 -15.51 -48.94
C VAL A 844 26.41 -15.08 -48.79
N THR A 845 26.90 -14.97 -47.55
CA THR A 845 28.32 -14.81 -47.27
C THR A 845 28.95 -16.13 -46.84
N THR A 846 30.13 -16.46 -47.36
CA THR A 846 30.96 -17.58 -46.86
C THR A 846 32.02 -17.07 -45.89
N SER A 847 32.32 -17.76 -44.79
CA SER A 847 33.24 -17.23 -43.78
C SER A 847 33.98 -18.32 -42.98
N LEU A 848 35.11 -17.94 -42.38
CA LEU A 848 36.00 -18.70 -41.48
C LEU A 848 36.68 -19.96 -42.04
N THR A 849 36.01 -20.75 -42.88
CA THR A 849 36.53 -21.98 -43.51
C THR A 849 35.94 -22.18 -44.89
N ASP A 850 36.65 -22.87 -45.78
CA ASP A 850 36.17 -23.14 -47.14
C ASP A 850 34.79 -23.79 -47.12
N GLN A 851 33.87 -23.25 -47.94
CA GLN A 851 32.46 -23.65 -47.98
C GLN A 851 32.15 -24.35 -49.30
N SER A 852 31.04 -25.10 -49.32
CA SER A 852 30.60 -25.75 -50.55
C SER A 852 29.10 -25.63 -50.81
N LEU A 853 28.75 -25.48 -52.09
CA LEU A 853 27.38 -25.59 -52.58
C LEU A 853 27.25 -26.92 -53.30
N GLN A 854 26.48 -27.85 -52.76
CA GLN A 854 26.37 -29.22 -53.26
C GLN A 854 24.96 -29.47 -53.81
N VAL A 855 24.87 -29.90 -55.06
CA VAL A 855 23.60 -30.36 -55.65
C VAL A 855 23.67 -31.86 -55.88
N THR A 856 23.10 -32.66 -54.99
CA THR A 856 23.09 -34.12 -55.12
C THR A 856 22.18 -34.53 -56.30
N SER A 857 20.96 -33.97 -56.34
CA SER A 857 20.00 -34.13 -57.43
C SER A 857 19.09 -32.90 -57.54
N GLY A 858 18.32 -32.78 -58.64
CA GLY A 858 17.47 -31.61 -58.89
C GLY A 858 18.26 -30.35 -59.27
N GLN A 859 17.70 -29.18 -58.95
CA GLN A 859 18.28 -27.86 -59.25
C GLN A 859 18.44 -27.01 -57.98
N LEU A 860 19.56 -26.30 -57.86
CA LEU A 860 19.76 -25.22 -56.88
C LEU A 860 20.05 -23.91 -57.60
N ALA A 861 19.19 -22.90 -57.43
CA ALA A 861 19.37 -21.57 -57.97
C ALA A 861 19.69 -20.56 -56.86
N ILE A 862 20.92 -20.03 -56.84
CA ILE A 862 21.29 -18.90 -55.99
C ILE A 862 21.06 -17.62 -56.79
N VAL A 863 20.04 -16.86 -56.41
CA VAL A 863 19.65 -15.63 -57.07
C VAL A 863 20.27 -14.41 -56.38
N GLY A 864 20.38 -14.44 -55.05
CA GLY A 864 21.06 -13.41 -54.28
C GLY A 864 22.57 -13.36 -54.53
N ASP A 865 23.20 -12.27 -54.10
CA ASP A 865 24.65 -12.09 -54.22
C ASP A 865 25.39 -13.08 -53.30
N VAL A 866 26.58 -13.52 -53.74
CA VAL A 866 27.44 -14.41 -52.99
C VAL A 866 28.74 -13.67 -52.65
N GLU A 867 28.96 -13.39 -51.38
CA GLU A 867 30.19 -12.76 -50.90
C GLU A 867 31.17 -13.81 -50.37
N LEU A 868 32.39 -13.81 -50.92
CA LEU A 868 33.44 -14.75 -50.55
C LEU A 868 34.29 -14.21 -49.40
N GLY A 869 34.02 -14.65 -48.17
CA GLY A 869 34.96 -14.51 -47.05
C GLY A 869 35.92 -15.70 -46.92
N SER A 870 35.66 -16.84 -47.57
CA SER A 870 36.51 -18.04 -47.69
C SER A 870 36.49 -18.60 -49.13
N ASN A 871 37.24 -19.68 -49.44
CA ASN A 871 37.10 -20.30 -50.76
C ASN A 871 35.74 -21.00 -50.90
N LEU A 872 35.25 -21.12 -52.13
CA LEU A 872 33.97 -21.74 -52.44
C LEU A 872 34.13 -22.90 -53.41
N SER A 873 33.60 -24.06 -53.04
CA SER A 873 33.49 -25.22 -53.92
C SER A 873 32.05 -25.38 -54.45
N LEU A 874 31.87 -25.31 -55.76
CA LEU A 874 30.63 -25.63 -56.45
C LEU A 874 30.63 -27.11 -56.83
N GLY A 875 29.82 -27.93 -56.18
CA GLY A 875 29.88 -29.39 -56.22
C GLY A 875 28.57 -30.08 -56.58
N GLY A 876 28.61 -31.42 -56.56
CA GLY A 876 27.43 -32.28 -56.77
C GLY A 876 27.28 -32.85 -58.19
N ASN A 877 26.23 -33.65 -58.38
CA ASN A 877 25.86 -34.32 -59.64
C ASN A 877 24.64 -33.70 -60.35
N GLY A 878 23.88 -32.85 -59.66
CA GLY A 878 22.73 -32.12 -60.21
C GLY A 878 23.12 -30.80 -60.90
N MET A 879 22.15 -29.90 -61.05
CA MET A 879 22.33 -28.61 -61.71
C MET A 879 22.33 -27.44 -60.71
N GLY A 880 23.42 -26.69 -60.63
CA GLY A 880 23.49 -25.44 -59.87
C GLY A 880 23.49 -24.21 -60.77
N SER A 881 22.99 -23.07 -60.28
CA SER A 881 23.16 -21.79 -60.94
C SER A 881 23.33 -20.65 -59.93
N ILE A 882 24.20 -19.68 -60.22
CA ILE A 882 24.36 -18.43 -59.47
C ILE A 882 24.13 -17.27 -60.44
N SER A 883 23.06 -16.51 -60.22
CA SER A 883 22.73 -15.33 -61.02
C SER A 883 23.05 -14.00 -60.33
N GLY A 884 23.18 -14.00 -59.00
CA GLY A 884 23.73 -12.87 -58.26
C GLY A 884 25.23 -12.67 -58.52
N ALA A 885 25.76 -11.52 -58.11
CA ALA A 885 27.18 -11.23 -58.21
C ALA A 885 27.98 -12.11 -57.24
N ILE A 886 29.14 -12.63 -57.67
CA ILE A 886 30.12 -13.20 -56.75
C ILE A 886 31.21 -12.16 -56.49
N SER A 887 31.34 -11.73 -55.24
CA SER A 887 32.34 -10.77 -54.75
C SER A 887 33.30 -11.43 -53.75
N GLU A 888 34.37 -10.74 -53.34
CA GLU A 888 35.27 -11.23 -52.29
C GLU A 888 35.59 -10.14 -51.26
N THR A 889 35.76 -10.56 -50.00
CA THR A 889 36.15 -9.69 -48.88
C THR A 889 37.27 -10.35 -48.07
N GLY A 890 38.26 -9.56 -47.64
CA GLY A 890 39.33 -10.02 -46.76
C GLY A 890 40.46 -10.81 -47.45
N GLY A 891 40.67 -10.61 -48.76
CA GLY A 891 41.80 -11.16 -49.53
C GLY A 891 41.35 -11.99 -50.74
N ILE A 892 42.32 -12.53 -51.47
CA ILE A 892 42.09 -13.36 -52.67
C ILE A 892 41.34 -14.64 -52.26
N ARG A 893 40.19 -14.93 -52.91
CA ARG A 893 39.39 -16.15 -52.70
C ARG A 893 39.20 -16.95 -53.98
N GLN A 894 39.29 -18.27 -53.87
CA GLN A 894 39.20 -19.18 -55.01
C GLN A 894 37.80 -19.77 -55.14
N VAL A 895 37.39 -20.03 -56.39
CA VAL A 895 36.16 -20.78 -56.72
C VAL A 895 36.54 -22.06 -57.43
N THR A 896 36.13 -23.21 -56.89
CA THR A 896 36.41 -24.52 -57.50
C THR A 896 35.11 -25.20 -57.92
N LYS A 897 34.97 -25.53 -59.21
CA LYS A 897 33.93 -26.42 -59.71
C LYS A 897 34.40 -27.88 -59.61
N ALA A 898 33.74 -28.65 -58.76
CA ALA A 898 33.96 -30.08 -58.54
C ALA A 898 32.65 -30.87 -58.77
N GLY A 899 32.72 -32.21 -58.73
CA GLY A 899 31.56 -33.10 -58.94
C GLY A 899 31.10 -33.22 -60.40
N GLY A 900 30.33 -34.26 -60.73
CA GLY A 900 29.95 -34.60 -62.10
C GLY A 900 28.89 -33.69 -62.75
N GLY A 901 28.19 -32.88 -61.96
CA GLY A 901 27.08 -32.02 -62.39
C GLY A 901 27.51 -30.72 -63.07
N SER A 902 26.53 -29.86 -63.38
CA SER A 902 26.76 -28.56 -64.02
C SER A 902 26.49 -27.39 -63.07
N TRP A 903 27.28 -26.32 -63.17
CA TRP A 903 27.03 -25.04 -62.48
C TRP A 903 27.05 -23.89 -63.47
N SER A 904 26.03 -23.03 -63.50
CA SER A 904 25.97 -21.86 -64.37
C SER A 904 26.19 -20.56 -63.59
N LEU A 905 27.14 -19.73 -64.01
CA LEU A 905 27.41 -18.40 -63.44
C LEU A 905 26.95 -17.35 -64.44
N SER A 906 25.96 -16.53 -64.09
CA SER A 906 25.38 -15.51 -65.00
C SER A 906 25.38 -14.09 -64.44
N GLY A 907 25.71 -13.92 -63.16
CA GLY A 907 25.89 -12.60 -62.53
C GLY A 907 27.27 -11.99 -62.78
N PRO A 908 27.48 -10.70 -62.49
CA PRO A 908 28.80 -10.06 -62.61
C PRO A 908 29.72 -10.52 -61.46
N ASN A 909 30.80 -11.24 -61.78
CA ASN A 909 31.71 -11.75 -60.75
C ASN A 909 32.99 -10.91 -60.69
N ILE A 910 33.37 -10.48 -59.48
CA ILE A 910 34.43 -9.49 -59.25
C ILE A 910 35.53 -9.97 -58.30
N TYR A 911 35.51 -11.23 -57.86
CA TYR A 911 36.62 -11.82 -57.10
C TYR A 911 37.90 -11.92 -57.95
N SER A 912 39.08 -11.90 -57.31
CA SER A 912 40.38 -11.88 -57.99
C SER A 912 41.15 -13.20 -57.90
N GLY A 913 40.66 -14.17 -57.12
CA GLY A 913 41.28 -15.49 -57.04
C GLY A 913 40.95 -16.42 -58.20
N GLN A 914 41.71 -17.52 -58.25
CA GLN A 914 41.64 -18.51 -59.32
C GLN A 914 40.28 -19.23 -59.35
N THR A 915 39.74 -19.41 -60.56
CA THR A 915 38.63 -20.34 -60.82
C THR A 915 39.19 -21.66 -61.34
N THR A 916 38.92 -22.77 -60.65
CA THR A 916 39.39 -24.11 -61.06
C THR A 916 38.22 -25.03 -61.39
N VAL A 917 38.23 -25.70 -62.54
CA VAL A 917 37.22 -26.70 -62.92
C VAL A 917 37.84 -28.09 -62.91
N THR A 918 37.62 -28.83 -61.83
CA THR A 918 38.23 -30.16 -61.61
C THR A 918 37.36 -31.32 -62.10
N ALA A 919 36.03 -31.14 -62.19
CA ALA A 919 35.10 -32.14 -62.72
C ALA A 919 33.75 -31.52 -63.14
N GLY A 920 33.01 -32.22 -64.00
CA GLY A 920 31.71 -31.78 -64.51
C GLY A 920 31.82 -30.54 -65.40
N THR A 921 30.78 -29.71 -65.46
CA THR A 921 30.74 -28.53 -66.34
C THR A 921 30.51 -27.22 -65.58
N LEU A 922 31.38 -26.23 -65.73
CA LEU A 922 31.11 -24.84 -65.35
C LEU A 922 30.58 -24.10 -66.59
N ILE A 923 29.48 -23.37 -66.47
CA ILE A 923 28.84 -22.64 -67.58
C ILE A 923 28.93 -21.14 -67.28
N ALA A 924 29.81 -20.45 -68.00
CA ALA A 924 30.03 -19.01 -67.93
C ALA A 924 29.03 -18.28 -68.84
N ASN A 925 28.00 -17.64 -68.28
CA ASN A 925 26.87 -17.05 -69.00
C ASN A 925 26.64 -15.57 -68.67
N THR A 926 27.59 -14.89 -68.04
CA THR A 926 27.45 -13.46 -67.73
C THR A 926 27.49 -12.63 -69.01
N LEU A 927 26.41 -11.90 -69.29
CA LEU A 927 26.25 -11.03 -70.48
C LEU A 927 26.65 -9.56 -70.21
N SER A 928 27.09 -9.25 -69.00
CA SER A 928 27.71 -7.98 -68.58
C SER A 928 29.20 -7.96 -68.99
N PRO A 929 29.86 -6.79 -69.16
CA PRO A 929 31.32 -6.73 -69.38
C PRO A 929 32.16 -7.32 -68.23
N ALA A 930 31.57 -7.64 -67.08
CA ALA A 930 32.22 -8.38 -66.01
C ALA A 930 32.39 -9.87 -66.35
N SER A 931 33.48 -10.48 -65.86
CA SER A 931 33.77 -11.90 -66.08
C SER A 931 32.77 -12.82 -65.36
N SER A 932 32.44 -13.94 -65.99
CA SER A 932 31.63 -15.02 -65.40
C SER A 932 32.41 -15.85 -64.39
N THR A 933 33.74 -15.69 -64.31
CA THR A 933 34.65 -16.50 -63.48
C THR A 933 35.60 -15.64 -62.64
N GLY A 934 35.22 -14.39 -62.35
CA GLY A 934 36.07 -13.43 -61.65
C GLY A 934 37.22 -12.89 -62.53
N SER A 935 38.10 -12.08 -61.96
CA SER A 935 39.26 -11.47 -62.63
C SER A 935 40.56 -12.28 -62.51
N GLY A 936 40.54 -13.34 -61.70
CA GLY A 936 41.67 -14.26 -61.55
C GLY A 936 41.78 -15.30 -62.68
N PRO A 937 42.87 -16.07 -62.71
CA PRO A 937 43.10 -17.07 -63.76
C PRO A 937 42.07 -18.19 -63.71
N VAL A 938 41.74 -18.76 -64.87
CA VAL A 938 40.87 -19.94 -64.99
C VAL A 938 41.67 -21.17 -65.37
N VAL A 939 41.56 -22.23 -64.56
CA VAL A 939 42.26 -23.51 -64.74
C VAL A 939 41.24 -24.63 -64.94
N ILE A 940 41.37 -25.37 -66.04
CA ILE A 940 40.55 -26.56 -66.32
C ILE A 940 41.40 -27.80 -66.06
N ASP A 941 41.10 -28.54 -65.00
CA ASP A 941 41.89 -29.67 -64.48
C ASP A 941 40.99 -30.91 -64.24
N GLY A 942 40.32 -31.36 -65.30
CA GLY A 942 39.49 -32.59 -65.28
C GLY A 942 38.00 -32.39 -65.58
N GLY A 943 37.52 -31.14 -65.71
CA GLY A 943 36.15 -30.83 -66.14
C GLY A 943 36.05 -30.07 -67.46
N SER A 944 34.90 -29.44 -67.70
CA SER A 944 34.58 -28.66 -68.91
C SER A 944 34.12 -27.24 -68.55
N LEU A 945 34.56 -26.24 -69.32
CA LEU A 945 34.03 -24.88 -69.28
C LEU A 945 33.19 -24.65 -70.54
N ALA A 946 31.97 -24.14 -70.39
CA ALA A 946 31.03 -23.87 -71.48
C ALA A 946 30.33 -22.51 -71.25
N GLY A 947 29.46 -22.10 -72.17
CA GLY A 947 28.60 -20.91 -72.01
C GLY A 947 28.85 -19.83 -73.05
N THR A 948 28.15 -18.70 -72.92
CA THR A 948 28.15 -17.58 -73.88
C THR A 948 28.72 -16.28 -73.31
N GLY A 949 29.18 -16.28 -72.06
CA GLY A 949 29.65 -15.11 -71.33
C GLY A 949 31.17 -14.90 -71.41
N HIS A 950 31.64 -13.84 -70.75
CA HIS A 950 33.06 -13.52 -70.66
C HIS A 950 33.78 -14.34 -69.58
N VAL A 951 35.04 -14.67 -69.81
CA VAL A 951 35.96 -15.38 -68.90
C VAL A 951 37.25 -14.55 -68.85
N ALA A 952 37.89 -14.43 -67.68
CA ALA A 952 39.09 -13.61 -67.50
C ALA A 952 40.36 -14.17 -68.16
#